data_AF-A0A355IY25-F1
#
_entry.id   AF-A0A355IY25-F1
#
_cell.length_a   1.000
_cell.length_b   1.000
_cell.length_c   1.000
_cell.angle_alpha   90.00
_cell.angle_beta   90.00
_cell.angle_gamma   90.00
#
_symmetry.space_group_name_H-M   'P 1'
#
loop_
_entity.id
_entity.type
_entity.pdbx_description
1 polymer ?
#
loop_
_entity_poly.entity_id
_entity_poly.type
_entity_poly.pdbx_seq_one_letter_code
_entity_poly.pdbx_strand_id
1 'polypeptide(L)'
;MNRFLTFFILMFIGISLLPATNFAQKFIHPGVYQTRGDLDYMKKQVLQGEQPWKDAFVRLKEATNLDFEVKPFAHVLRGPYGKPNIGGDDLSKGSVQSYNCALLWYITGEKMYAEKAIEILNAWSPVLWDFDYNDAKLLAGWTGHQLCNAAEILRYTDSGWKQKDIDRFTEMLMTVYYPLMRFYYPQANGNWDGAIIQSILAIAVFTDNREIFDNGVDHFLHGPVNGSIFKYIYPSGQCQESMRDQGHVQLGLGEFAGAARIAYTQGIDLFSIADNRIALGYEYTAQFLMDKTPHCYGPISERAKNLRDDYEYVYRHYSAQGLEMPYTKMAADSVRPAANRSILTAFRVPSEKAIKKLSAPVPGKIAYPAGAMEQAVAKVPTVAVHVSSGESIQEALDAAAKNRGWVVATAGVHTLPTTLKIPSGVTLSGEGLETVLLLDPSLGVRDAVVNAEPDMHDVTICDLVIEGGTKIDRGSDPNSSRSYRSSANRGAIMFLGQSEGQMKNINLLNLTVRNCTYNGVFISGAEKVKVDCCNFDENGSGVVPGSKLQHNLLLTHCSEVSVTNSRMDTSPHGSGIALTKCKNANISACEIARNAYYGLLITESSEIVVSGNLIEGNDRSGVMVEFLYNSSENVGVSNNLIHYNNGFGLESYAAHNLKSANNIYAGNGKLKEQERVSEEKFIIMQ
;
A
#
# COMPACT_ATOMS: atom_id res chain seq x y z
N MET A 1 68.92 16.67 42.58
CA MET A 1 68.83 16.68 41.11
C MET A 1 68.57 15.23 40.68
N ASN A 2 67.45 14.76 40.14
CA ASN A 2 66.09 15.24 39.80
C ASN A 2 65.26 13.93 39.81
N ARG A 3 64.16 13.71 40.55
CA ARG A 3 62.86 14.41 40.58
C ARG A 3 62.46 14.97 39.23
N PHE A 4 62.18 14.12 38.23
CA PHE A 4 61.40 14.46 37.02
C PHE A 4 61.26 13.21 36.13
N LEU A 5 60.45 12.21 36.49
CA LEU A 5 59.89 11.26 35.49
C LEU A 5 58.82 10.31 36.07
N THR A 6 57.81 10.82 36.78
CA THR A 6 56.65 9.99 37.15
C THR A 6 55.38 10.83 37.30
N PHE A 7 55.13 11.71 36.33
CA PHE A 7 53.95 12.60 36.36
C PHE A 7 53.36 12.93 34.98
N PHE A 8 53.53 12.04 33.99
CA PHE A 8 53.03 12.27 32.62
C PHE A 8 52.35 11.05 31.98
N ILE A 9 51.70 10.20 32.78
CA ILE A 9 50.72 9.21 32.27
C ILE A 9 49.61 9.06 33.32
N LEU A 10 48.87 10.14 33.59
CA LEU A 10 47.66 10.08 34.43
C LEU A 10 46.73 11.28 34.20
N MET A 11 46.68 11.78 32.96
CA MET A 11 45.79 12.88 32.60
C MET A 11 45.32 12.76 31.14
N PHE A 12 44.78 11.59 30.76
CA PHE A 12 43.98 11.43 29.53
C PHE A 12 43.04 10.20 29.60
N ILE A 13 42.50 9.89 30.78
CA ILE A 13 41.37 8.95 30.91
C ILE A 13 40.32 9.64 31.78
N GLY A 14 39.52 10.48 31.15
CA GLY A 14 38.52 11.29 31.84
C GLY A 14 37.69 12.12 30.89
N ILE A 15 37.35 11.58 29.71
CA ILE A 15 36.33 12.16 28.85
C ILE A 15 35.41 11.02 28.38
N SER A 16 34.15 11.13 28.83
CA SER A 16 32.92 10.58 28.27
C SER A 16 32.73 9.06 28.17
N LEU A 17 32.26 8.46 29.26
CA LEU A 17 31.17 7.46 29.20
C LEU A 17 29.95 8.07 29.89
N LEU A 18 29.39 9.11 29.29
CA LEU A 18 27.96 9.36 29.47
C LEU A 18 27.28 8.44 28.47
N PRO A 19 26.34 7.57 28.88
CA PRO A 19 25.45 6.95 27.91
C PRO A 19 24.83 8.11 27.13
N ALA A 20 24.91 8.09 25.81
CA ALA A 20 24.05 8.91 24.99
C ALA A 20 22.62 8.43 25.27
N THR A 21 22.01 8.97 26.31
CA THR A 21 20.56 8.99 26.45
C THR A 21 20.10 9.79 25.25
N ASN A 22 19.78 9.08 24.17
CA ASN A 22 19.06 9.62 23.05
C ASN A 22 17.69 10.01 23.61
N PHE A 23 17.60 11.22 24.17
CA PHE A 23 16.31 11.77 24.58
C PHE A 23 15.48 11.83 23.30
N ALA A 24 14.42 11.04 23.24
CA ALA A 24 13.46 11.11 22.15
C ALA A 24 13.08 12.58 21.94
N GLN A 25 13.05 13.02 20.68
CA GLN A 25 12.68 14.40 20.34
C GLN A 25 11.35 14.75 21.02
N LYS A 26 11.36 15.83 21.79
CA LYS A 26 10.13 16.37 22.39
C LYS A 26 9.18 16.82 21.29
N PHE A 27 7.89 16.53 21.43
CA PHE A 27 6.88 16.97 20.47
C PHE A 27 6.86 18.50 20.37
N ILE A 28 6.64 18.98 19.14
CA ILE A 28 6.45 20.38 18.81
C ILE A 28 4.98 20.73 19.06
N HIS A 29 4.75 21.86 19.74
CA HIS A 29 3.43 22.36 20.13
C HIS A 29 3.31 23.89 19.93
N PRO A 30 2.28 24.39 19.21
CA PRO A 30 1.44 23.62 18.33
C PRO A 30 2.16 22.79 17.28
N GLY A 31 1.62 21.63 16.95
CA GLY A 31 2.26 20.70 16.03
C GLY A 31 1.45 19.50 15.55
N VAL A 32 0.12 19.49 15.65
CA VAL A 32 -0.66 18.47 14.93
C VAL A 32 -0.56 18.75 13.42
N TYR A 33 -1.21 19.78 12.88
CA TYR A 33 -1.09 20.09 11.45
C TYR A 33 -0.10 21.21 11.09
N GLN A 34 0.15 22.11 12.03
CA GLN A 34 0.88 23.36 11.84
C GLN A 34 1.72 23.63 13.08
N THR A 35 2.92 24.17 12.88
CA THR A 35 3.70 24.75 13.98
C THR A 35 3.13 26.11 14.40
N ARG A 36 3.55 26.64 15.55
CA ARG A 36 3.32 28.06 15.91
C ARG A 36 3.72 29.01 14.76
N GLY A 37 4.89 28.80 14.16
CA GLY A 37 5.39 29.64 13.06
C GLY A 37 4.50 29.58 11.81
N ASP A 38 3.96 28.40 11.49
CA ASP A 38 3.02 28.25 10.37
C ASP A 38 1.70 28.98 10.64
N LEU A 39 1.18 28.87 11.87
CA LEU A 39 -0.03 29.57 12.29
C LEU A 39 0.16 31.10 12.26
N ASP A 40 1.30 31.60 12.76
CA ASP A 40 1.66 33.02 12.72
C ASP A 40 1.79 33.54 11.29
N TYR A 41 2.39 32.75 10.41
CA TYR A 41 2.48 33.06 9.00
C TYR A 41 1.09 33.17 8.36
N MET A 42 0.22 32.17 8.56
CA MET A 42 -1.18 32.21 8.11
C MET A 42 -1.91 33.46 8.60
N LYS A 43 -1.81 33.76 9.91
CA LYS A 43 -2.44 34.95 10.51
C LYS A 43 -1.95 36.23 9.85
N LYS A 44 -0.63 36.37 9.66
CA LYS A 44 -0.04 37.53 8.98
C LYS A 44 -0.61 37.72 7.57
N GLN A 45 -0.68 36.65 6.77
CA GLN A 45 -1.21 36.72 5.40
C GLN A 45 -2.68 37.16 5.37
N VAL A 46 -3.50 36.61 6.28
CA VAL A 46 -4.92 37.02 6.41
C VAL A 46 -5.03 38.50 6.78
N LEU A 47 -4.29 38.96 7.79
CA LEU A 47 -4.36 40.36 8.26
C LEU A 47 -3.83 41.36 7.22
N GLN A 48 -2.92 40.93 6.34
CA GLN A 48 -2.44 41.73 5.22
C GLN A 48 -3.41 41.72 4.02
N GLY A 49 -4.45 40.88 4.05
CA GLY A 49 -5.42 40.77 2.96
C GLY A 49 -4.88 40.06 1.73
N GLU A 50 -3.84 39.24 1.88
CA GLU A 50 -3.17 38.53 0.79
C GLU A 50 -4.04 37.38 0.25
N GLN A 51 -3.98 37.18 -1.06
CA GLN A 51 -4.64 36.03 -1.70
C GLN A 51 -3.70 34.82 -1.73
N PRO A 52 -4.22 33.59 -1.51
CA PRO A 52 -5.64 33.23 -1.40
C PRO A 52 -6.23 33.24 0.02
N TRP A 53 -5.48 33.68 1.04
CA TRP A 53 -5.88 33.61 2.45
C TRP A 53 -7.09 34.46 2.78
N LYS A 54 -7.19 35.67 2.22
CA LYS A 54 -8.29 36.60 2.49
C LYS A 54 -9.66 35.98 2.22
N ASP A 55 -9.86 35.47 1.01
CA ASP A 55 -11.17 34.94 0.61
C ASP A 55 -11.49 33.63 1.36
N ALA A 56 -10.47 32.81 1.62
CA ALA A 56 -10.61 31.59 2.40
C ALA A 56 -11.00 31.89 3.87
N PHE A 57 -10.46 32.96 4.46
CA PHE A 57 -10.83 33.44 5.79
C PHE A 57 -12.27 33.94 5.85
N VAL A 58 -12.72 34.71 4.85
CA VAL A 58 -14.12 35.16 4.75
C VAL A 58 -15.06 33.96 4.70
N ARG A 59 -14.80 32.98 3.82
CA ARG A 59 -15.60 31.76 3.73
C ARG A 59 -15.57 30.92 5.01
N LEU A 60 -14.42 30.85 5.70
CA LEU A 60 -14.34 30.15 6.99
C LEU A 60 -15.22 30.83 8.04
N LYS A 61 -15.21 32.16 8.10
CA LYS A 61 -16.04 32.94 9.01
C LYS A 61 -17.53 32.74 8.73
N GLU A 62 -17.93 32.73 7.45
CA GLU A 62 -19.32 32.44 7.02
C GLU A 62 -19.75 31.00 7.33
N ALA A 63 -18.85 30.03 7.20
CA ALA A 63 -19.13 28.62 7.51
C ALA A 63 -19.12 28.29 9.02
N THR A 64 -18.70 29.24 9.87
CA THR A 64 -18.60 29.03 11.31
C THR A 64 -19.86 29.52 12.02
N ASN A 65 -20.54 28.62 12.72
CA ASN A 65 -21.77 28.95 13.43
C ASN A 65 -21.52 29.02 14.95
N LEU A 66 -21.55 30.24 15.51
CA LEU A 66 -21.40 30.44 16.96
C LEU A 66 -22.67 30.10 17.75
N ASP A 67 -23.82 29.96 17.09
CA ASP A 67 -25.05 29.46 17.70
C ASP A 67 -25.20 27.94 17.56
N PHE A 68 -24.12 27.24 17.19
CA PHE A 68 -24.11 25.78 17.10
C PHE A 68 -24.48 25.15 18.44
N GLU A 69 -25.56 24.36 18.43
CA GLU A 69 -26.06 23.61 19.58
C GLU A 69 -25.27 22.30 19.74
N VAL A 70 -24.57 22.15 20.86
CA VAL A 70 -23.75 20.95 21.11
C VAL A 70 -24.61 19.85 21.73
N LYS A 71 -24.70 18.70 21.04
CA LYS A 71 -25.46 17.52 21.50
C LYS A 71 -24.53 16.33 21.69
N PRO A 72 -23.96 16.15 22.90
CA PRO A 72 -23.11 15.01 23.17
C PRO A 72 -23.92 13.75 23.44
N PHE A 73 -23.36 12.60 23.06
CA PHE A 73 -23.95 11.27 23.25
C PHE A 73 -22.96 10.36 23.96
N ALA A 74 -23.47 9.54 24.89
CA ALA A 74 -22.62 8.56 25.59
C ALA A 74 -22.23 7.39 24.69
N HIS A 75 -23.16 6.94 23.86
CA HIS A 75 -22.95 5.86 22.88
C HIS A 75 -23.13 6.44 21.49
N VAL A 76 -22.04 6.50 20.73
CA VAL A 76 -22.08 6.94 19.33
C VAL A 76 -22.15 5.72 18.43
N LEU A 77 -23.30 5.55 17.76
CA LEU A 77 -23.60 4.35 16.98
C LEU A 77 -23.67 4.71 15.49
N ARG A 78 -22.78 4.13 14.67
CA ARG A 78 -22.76 4.38 13.22
C ARG A 78 -22.68 3.08 12.44
N GLY A 79 -23.82 2.66 11.89
CA GLY A 79 -23.93 1.49 11.04
C GLY A 79 -23.61 1.74 9.57
N PRO A 80 -23.79 0.73 8.70
CA PRO A 80 -23.23 0.75 7.36
C PRO A 80 -23.84 1.88 6.53
N TYR A 81 -23.00 2.65 5.84
CA TYR A 81 -23.45 3.83 5.09
C TYR A 81 -24.13 4.86 6.00
N GLY A 82 -23.71 4.93 7.26
CA GLY A 82 -24.28 5.80 8.29
C GLY A 82 -25.69 5.40 8.74
N LYS A 83 -26.03 4.10 8.79
CA LYS A 83 -27.37 3.64 9.23
C LYS A 83 -27.27 2.42 10.18
N PRO A 84 -27.71 2.53 11.46
CA PRO A 84 -28.22 3.73 12.12
C PRO A 84 -27.15 4.82 12.29
N ASN A 85 -27.59 6.03 12.65
CA ASN A 85 -26.70 7.14 13.01
C ASN A 85 -27.23 7.81 14.28
N ILE A 86 -26.61 7.49 15.41
CA ILE A 86 -26.94 8.05 16.72
C ILE A 86 -25.70 8.77 17.22
N GLY A 87 -25.75 10.10 17.29
CA GLY A 87 -24.66 10.97 17.72
C GLY A 87 -23.48 11.13 16.74
N GLY A 88 -23.40 10.33 15.67
CA GLY A 88 -22.26 10.36 14.75
C GLY A 88 -22.17 11.65 13.93
N ASP A 89 -23.31 12.14 13.45
CA ASP A 89 -23.38 13.44 12.75
C ASP A 89 -23.13 14.61 13.70
N ASP A 90 -23.64 14.56 14.92
CA ASP A 90 -23.44 15.60 15.94
C ASP A 90 -21.96 15.71 16.31
N LEU A 91 -21.29 14.58 16.50
CA LEU A 91 -19.85 14.52 16.76
C LEU A 91 -19.04 15.06 15.58
N SER A 92 -19.36 14.63 14.35
CA SER A 92 -18.66 15.10 13.13
C SER A 92 -18.82 16.60 12.89
N LYS A 93 -20.03 17.14 13.10
CA LYS A 93 -20.28 18.58 12.99
C LYS A 93 -19.56 19.35 14.10
N GLY A 94 -19.55 18.81 15.32
CA GLY A 94 -18.81 19.36 16.45
C GLY A 94 -17.30 19.41 16.21
N SER A 95 -16.71 18.35 15.66
CA SER A 95 -15.27 18.33 15.34
C SER A 95 -14.90 19.35 14.26
N VAL A 96 -15.75 19.51 13.24
CA VAL A 96 -15.56 20.55 12.21
C VAL A 96 -15.70 21.95 12.79
N GLN A 97 -16.76 22.22 13.57
CA GLN A 97 -17.02 23.56 14.13
C GLN A 97 -15.98 23.96 15.18
N SER A 98 -15.56 23.04 16.05
CA SER A 98 -14.49 23.31 17.02
C SER A 98 -13.17 23.69 16.34
N TYR A 99 -12.79 22.99 15.26
CA TYR A 99 -11.59 23.33 14.52
C TYR A 99 -11.71 24.68 13.78
N ASN A 100 -12.85 24.94 13.14
CA ASN A 100 -13.08 26.24 12.50
C ASN A 100 -12.98 27.39 13.52
N CYS A 101 -13.63 27.25 14.67
CA CYS A 101 -13.58 28.21 15.76
C CYS A 101 -12.14 28.38 16.31
N ALA A 102 -11.37 27.31 16.49
CA ALA A 102 -9.99 27.40 16.96
C ALA A 102 -9.08 28.19 15.99
N LEU A 103 -9.27 28.02 14.67
CA LEU A 103 -8.54 28.81 13.67
C LEU A 103 -8.96 30.28 13.67
N LEU A 104 -10.26 30.56 13.75
CA LEU A 104 -10.75 31.95 13.83
C LEU A 104 -10.25 32.63 15.11
N TRP A 105 -10.26 31.94 16.25
CA TRP A 105 -9.64 32.40 17.49
C TRP A 105 -8.18 32.81 17.26
N TYR A 106 -7.39 31.93 16.64
CA TYR A 106 -5.97 32.21 16.40
C TYR A 106 -5.77 33.46 15.54
N ILE A 107 -6.52 33.54 14.44
CA ILE A 107 -6.39 34.58 13.44
C ILE A 107 -6.85 35.93 14.01
N THR A 108 -8.03 36.00 14.63
CA THR A 108 -8.66 37.27 15.03
C THR A 108 -8.34 37.69 16.46
N GLY A 109 -8.08 36.73 17.36
CA GLY A 109 -7.98 36.97 18.80
C GLY A 109 -9.33 37.25 19.47
N GLU A 110 -10.46 37.04 18.79
CA GLU A 110 -11.79 37.25 19.35
C GLU A 110 -12.20 36.07 20.25
N LYS A 111 -12.38 36.33 21.55
CA LYS A 111 -12.60 35.29 22.58
C LYS A 111 -13.81 34.39 22.35
N MET A 112 -14.87 34.91 21.72
CA MET A 112 -16.09 34.15 21.41
C MET A 112 -15.82 32.87 20.60
N TYR A 113 -14.83 32.88 19.70
CA TYR A 113 -14.45 31.70 18.94
C TYR A 113 -13.74 30.65 19.82
N ALA A 114 -12.82 31.08 20.69
CA ALA A 114 -12.18 30.17 21.64
C ALA A 114 -13.21 29.55 22.59
N GLU A 115 -14.13 30.37 23.11
CA GLU A 115 -15.18 29.94 24.03
C GLU A 115 -16.08 28.88 23.38
N LYS A 116 -16.54 29.08 22.14
CA LYS A 116 -17.35 28.08 21.44
C LYS A 116 -16.57 26.79 21.15
N ALA A 117 -15.30 26.87 20.76
CA ALA A 117 -14.49 25.68 20.55
C ALA A 117 -14.30 24.88 21.85
N ILE A 118 -14.00 25.57 22.96
CA ILE A 118 -13.89 24.98 24.30
C ILE A 118 -15.22 24.38 24.76
N GLU A 119 -16.35 25.05 24.52
CA GLU A 119 -17.69 24.54 24.84
C GLU A 119 -17.93 23.18 24.17
N ILE A 120 -17.63 23.07 22.87
CA ILE A 120 -17.79 21.82 22.12
C ILE A 120 -16.91 20.71 22.71
N LEU A 121 -15.61 20.95 22.89
CA LEU A 121 -14.68 19.96 23.43
C LEU A 121 -15.10 19.51 24.83
N ASN A 122 -15.47 20.46 25.71
CA ASN A 122 -15.84 20.19 27.08
C ASN A 122 -17.19 19.49 27.22
N ALA A 123 -18.12 19.69 26.29
CA ALA A 123 -19.42 19.03 26.30
C ALA A 123 -19.31 17.54 25.95
N TRP A 124 -18.42 17.19 25.01
CA TRP A 124 -18.21 15.78 24.60
C TRP A 124 -17.32 15.01 25.59
N SER A 125 -16.26 15.63 26.10
CA SER A 125 -15.22 14.97 26.90
C SER A 125 -15.72 14.09 28.06
N PRO A 126 -16.68 14.52 28.91
CA PRO A 126 -17.16 13.71 30.03
C PRO A 126 -18.36 12.79 29.67
N VAL A 127 -18.92 12.92 28.46
CA VAL A 127 -20.16 12.24 28.07
C VAL A 127 -19.89 11.03 27.20
N LEU A 128 -18.99 11.13 26.22
CA LEU A 128 -18.72 10.04 25.28
C LEU A 128 -18.05 8.85 25.99
N TRP A 129 -18.67 7.67 25.94
CA TRP A 129 -18.20 6.45 26.60
C TRP A 129 -17.72 5.39 25.61
N ASP A 130 -18.38 5.25 24.45
CA ASP A 130 -17.98 4.30 23.42
C ASP A 130 -18.51 4.65 22.02
N PHE A 131 -17.95 3.93 21.05
CA PHE A 131 -18.44 3.85 19.69
C PHE A 131 -18.81 2.41 19.36
N ASP A 132 -19.85 2.20 18.56
CA ASP A 132 -20.23 0.87 18.09
C ASP A 132 -20.83 0.91 16.68
N TYR A 133 -21.03 -0.28 16.10
CA TYR A 133 -21.32 -0.61 14.71
C TYR A 133 -20.12 -0.48 13.74
N ASN A 134 -20.32 -0.87 12.49
CA ASN A 134 -19.24 -1.07 11.53
C ASN A 134 -18.47 0.23 11.21
N ASP A 135 -19.14 1.38 11.03
CA ASP A 135 -18.52 2.65 10.62
C ASP A 135 -17.92 3.41 11.82
N ALA A 136 -18.00 2.86 13.03
CA ALA A 136 -17.49 3.47 14.26
C ALA A 136 -16.01 3.88 14.17
N LYS A 137 -15.14 2.95 13.76
CA LYS A 137 -13.69 3.20 13.63
C LYS A 137 -13.40 4.31 12.64
N LEU A 138 -14.11 4.33 11.51
CA LEU A 138 -13.94 5.35 10.47
C LEU A 138 -14.40 6.72 10.97
N LEU A 139 -15.55 6.80 11.66
CA LEU A 139 -16.03 8.02 12.29
C LEU A 139 -15.05 8.56 13.35
N ALA A 140 -14.54 7.70 14.23
CA ALA A 140 -13.53 8.09 15.20
C ALA A 140 -12.24 8.57 14.50
N GLY A 141 -11.84 7.88 13.43
CA GLY A 141 -10.74 8.26 12.54
C GLY A 141 -10.93 9.67 11.96
N TRP A 142 -12.10 10.04 11.47
CA TRP A 142 -12.35 11.38 10.90
C TRP A 142 -12.47 12.50 11.91
N THR A 143 -12.93 12.19 13.13
CA THR A 143 -13.22 13.22 14.14
C THR A 143 -12.04 13.45 15.08
N GLY A 144 -11.26 12.42 15.39
CA GLY A 144 -10.17 12.47 16.36
C GLY A 144 -9.11 13.52 16.03
N HIS A 145 -8.58 13.51 14.81
CA HIS A 145 -7.55 14.46 14.38
C HIS A 145 -8.05 15.91 14.35
N GLN A 146 -9.33 16.15 14.02
CA GLN A 146 -9.92 17.49 13.99
C GLN A 146 -10.06 18.04 15.40
N LEU A 147 -10.60 17.23 16.32
CA LEU A 147 -10.73 17.58 17.73
C LEU A 147 -9.35 17.83 18.36
N CYS A 148 -8.38 16.96 18.10
CA CYS A 148 -7.02 17.11 18.60
C CYS A 148 -6.38 18.40 18.09
N ASN A 149 -6.48 18.71 16.80
CA ASN A 149 -5.89 19.93 16.26
C ASN A 149 -6.56 21.21 16.81
N ALA A 150 -7.88 21.19 17.01
CA ALA A 150 -8.59 22.29 17.67
C ALA A 150 -8.13 22.49 19.13
N ALA A 151 -8.10 21.39 19.89
CA ALA A 151 -7.66 21.34 21.28
C ALA A 151 -6.22 21.83 21.44
N GLU A 152 -5.34 21.41 20.54
CA GLU A 152 -3.93 21.75 20.55
C GLU A 152 -3.75 23.27 20.34
N ILE A 153 -4.36 23.85 19.30
CA ILE A 153 -4.36 25.31 19.08
C ILE A 153 -4.82 26.05 20.34
N LEU A 154 -5.94 25.65 20.94
CA LEU A 154 -6.49 26.30 22.14
C LEU A 154 -5.55 26.20 23.34
N ARG A 155 -4.99 25.01 23.61
CA ARG A 155 -4.11 24.72 24.76
C ARG A 155 -2.88 25.61 24.76
N TYR A 156 -2.34 25.91 23.58
CA TYR A 156 -1.08 26.62 23.45
C TYR A 156 -1.21 28.08 23.01
N THR A 157 -2.40 28.70 23.04
CA THR A 157 -2.61 30.08 22.51
C THR A 157 -3.37 31.00 23.46
N ASP A 158 -3.19 30.86 24.77
CA ASP A 158 -3.84 31.69 25.80
C ASP A 158 -5.36 31.81 25.63
N SER A 159 -5.99 30.76 25.12
CA SER A 159 -7.44 30.68 24.88
C SER A 159 -8.26 30.86 26.16
N GLY A 160 -7.71 30.43 27.30
CA GLY A 160 -8.41 30.33 28.58
C GLY A 160 -8.94 28.93 28.88
N TRP A 161 -8.61 27.93 28.05
CA TRP A 161 -8.97 26.54 28.31
C TRP A 161 -8.32 26.03 29.60
N LYS A 162 -9.13 25.49 30.51
CA LYS A 162 -8.70 25.16 31.87
C LYS A 162 -8.03 23.79 31.89
N GLN A 163 -6.97 23.65 32.69
CA GLN A 163 -6.23 22.39 32.82
C GLN A 163 -7.12 21.19 33.14
N LYS A 164 -8.07 21.33 34.09
CA LYS A 164 -9.01 20.26 34.43
C LYS A 164 -9.84 19.74 33.24
N ASP A 165 -10.13 20.61 32.27
CA ASP A 165 -10.95 20.27 31.10
C ASP A 165 -10.06 19.69 29.98
N ILE A 166 -8.81 20.15 29.89
CA ILE A 166 -7.74 19.52 29.09
C ILE A 166 -7.50 18.07 29.55
N ASP A 167 -7.44 17.85 30.86
CA ASP A 167 -7.23 16.52 31.45
C ASP A 167 -8.39 15.58 31.12
N ARG A 168 -9.64 16.07 31.17
CA ARG A 168 -10.84 15.32 30.77
C ARG A 168 -10.87 14.98 29.28
N PHE A 169 -10.48 15.92 28.42
CA PHE A 169 -10.37 15.63 26.99
C PHE A 169 -9.28 14.60 26.72
N THR A 170 -8.14 14.71 27.41
CA THR A 170 -7.06 13.71 27.37
C THR A 170 -7.56 12.33 27.79
N GLU A 171 -8.35 12.26 28.88
CA GLU A 171 -8.97 11.02 29.34
C GLU A 171 -9.86 10.41 28.24
N MET A 172 -10.79 11.18 27.65
CA MET A 172 -11.66 10.69 26.55
C MET A 172 -10.84 10.15 25.37
N LEU A 173 -9.76 10.83 24.97
CA LEU A 173 -8.90 10.35 23.89
C LEU A 173 -8.26 9.00 24.24
N MET A 174 -7.79 8.84 25.47
CA MET A 174 -7.03 7.65 25.90
C MET A 174 -7.91 6.47 26.33
N THR A 175 -9.15 6.71 26.76
CA THR A 175 -10.07 5.67 27.24
C THR A 175 -11.15 5.29 26.24
N VAL A 176 -11.43 6.14 25.24
CA VAL A 176 -12.47 5.89 24.23
C VAL A 176 -11.91 5.82 22.81
N TYR A 177 -11.25 6.88 22.33
CA TYR A 177 -10.76 6.93 20.95
C TYR A 177 -9.60 5.96 20.68
N TYR A 178 -8.52 6.06 21.46
CA TYR A 178 -7.33 5.24 21.24
C TYR A 178 -7.63 3.73 21.39
N PRO A 179 -8.40 3.26 22.39
CA PRO A 179 -8.75 1.84 22.49
C PRO A 179 -9.49 1.27 21.29
N LEU A 180 -10.38 2.05 20.68
CA LEU A 180 -11.07 1.66 19.46
C LEU A 180 -10.11 1.55 18.26
N MET A 181 -9.10 2.42 18.19
CA MET A 181 -8.24 2.61 17.01
C MET A 181 -6.90 1.85 17.06
N ARG A 182 -6.34 1.55 18.24
CA ARG A 182 -4.96 1.03 18.41
C ARG A 182 -4.64 -0.30 17.71
N PHE A 183 -5.67 -1.03 17.29
CA PHE A 183 -5.52 -2.30 16.55
C PHE A 183 -5.88 -2.19 15.07
N TYR A 184 -6.11 -0.97 14.57
CA TYR A 184 -6.34 -0.69 13.14
C TYR A 184 -7.52 -1.49 12.57
N TYR A 185 -7.72 -1.45 11.25
CA TYR A 185 -8.63 -2.37 10.57
C TYR A 185 -8.21 -2.65 9.11
N PRO A 186 -7.05 -3.32 8.90
CA PRO A 186 -6.47 -3.54 7.58
C PRO A 186 -7.28 -4.48 6.68
N GLN A 187 -8.28 -5.16 7.23
CA GLN A 187 -9.26 -5.94 6.48
C GLN A 187 -10.34 -5.05 5.84
N ALA A 188 -10.48 -3.77 6.20
CA ALA A 188 -11.25 -2.79 5.42
C ALA A 188 -10.43 -2.28 4.22
N ASN A 189 -10.97 -1.31 3.48
CA ASN A 189 -10.21 -0.60 2.46
C ASN A 189 -9.18 0.32 3.14
N GLY A 190 -8.05 0.58 2.47
CA GLY A 190 -6.91 1.27 3.09
C GLY A 190 -7.19 2.71 3.53
N ASN A 191 -8.24 3.35 3.01
CA ASN A 191 -8.68 4.67 3.49
C ASN A 191 -9.14 4.67 4.95
N TRP A 192 -9.60 3.53 5.50
CA TRP A 192 -9.91 3.41 6.93
C TRP A 192 -8.66 3.53 7.78
N ASP A 193 -7.60 2.78 7.43
CA ASP A 193 -6.35 2.85 8.16
C ASP A 193 -5.65 4.19 7.98
N GLY A 194 -5.74 4.81 6.79
CA GLY A 194 -5.30 6.21 6.60
C GLY A 194 -5.93 7.15 7.64
N ALA A 195 -7.26 7.11 7.81
CA ALA A 195 -7.98 7.95 8.78
C ALA A 195 -7.60 7.62 10.24
N ILE A 196 -7.45 6.33 10.55
CA ILE A 196 -7.05 5.85 11.88
C ILE A 196 -5.63 6.30 12.21
N ILE A 197 -4.66 6.12 11.31
CA ILE A 197 -3.27 6.57 11.47
C ILE A 197 -3.26 8.08 11.73
N GLN A 198 -3.96 8.86 10.90
CA GLN A 198 -4.01 10.32 11.05
C GLN A 198 -4.49 10.75 12.44
N SER A 199 -5.55 10.12 12.95
CA SER A 199 -6.05 10.39 14.30
C SER A 199 -5.12 9.87 15.41
N ILE A 200 -4.51 8.70 15.25
CA ILE A 200 -3.53 8.16 16.20
C ILE A 200 -2.33 9.12 16.33
N LEU A 201 -1.78 9.61 15.21
CA LEU A 201 -0.68 10.58 15.23
C LEU A 201 -1.08 11.89 15.92
N ALA A 202 -2.30 12.39 15.66
CA ALA A 202 -2.80 13.61 16.30
C ALA A 202 -2.98 13.44 17.82
N ILE A 203 -3.54 12.30 18.26
CA ILE A 203 -3.66 11.95 19.68
C ILE A 203 -2.28 11.84 20.33
N ALA A 204 -1.33 11.20 19.66
CA ALA A 204 0.02 11.01 20.16
C ALA A 204 0.73 12.35 20.40
N VAL A 205 0.62 13.29 19.45
CA VAL A 205 1.15 14.65 19.63
C VAL A 205 0.46 15.33 20.81
N PHE A 206 -0.88 15.38 20.85
CA PHE A 206 -1.62 16.08 21.91
C PHE A 206 -1.33 15.55 23.33
N THR A 207 -1.09 14.24 23.45
CA THR A 207 -0.83 13.55 24.72
C THR A 207 0.66 13.40 25.05
N ASP A 208 1.57 13.94 24.23
CA ASP A 208 3.02 13.77 24.34
C ASP A 208 3.45 12.29 24.39
N ASN A 209 2.74 11.40 23.69
CA ASN A 209 2.98 9.95 23.73
C ASN A 209 3.78 9.45 22.51
N ARG A 210 5.09 9.24 22.71
CA ARG A 210 5.99 8.83 21.63
C ARG A 210 5.73 7.40 21.12
N GLU A 211 5.34 6.48 21.99
CA GLU A 211 5.08 5.09 21.60
C GLU A 211 3.88 4.99 20.66
N ILE A 212 2.80 5.74 20.94
CA ILE A 212 1.63 5.82 20.07
C ILE A 212 1.99 6.45 18.71
N PHE A 213 2.84 7.48 18.73
CA PHE A 213 3.29 8.15 17.49
C PHE A 213 4.12 7.21 16.61
N ASP A 214 5.13 6.56 17.20
CA ASP A 214 6.00 5.63 16.49
C ASP A 214 5.19 4.42 15.98
N ASN A 215 4.16 3.98 16.72
CA ASN A 215 3.22 2.96 16.25
C ASN A 215 2.42 3.41 15.02
N GLY A 216 1.91 4.65 15.00
CA GLY A 216 1.21 5.21 13.84
C GLY A 216 2.11 5.34 12.61
N VAL A 217 3.35 5.79 12.79
CA VAL A 217 4.36 5.87 11.71
C VAL A 217 4.72 4.49 11.19
N ASP A 218 4.90 3.51 12.09
CA ASP A 218 5.17 2.14 11.70
C ASP A 218 4.01 1.52 10.91
N HIS A 219 2.76 1.73 11.33
CA HIS A 219 1.61 1.22 10.59
C HIS A 219 1.46 1.90 9.22
N PHE A 220 1.75 3.19 9.12
CA PHE A 220 1.80 3.90 7.85
C PHE A 220 2.77 3.24 6.85
N LEU A 221 3.94 2.78 7.33
CA LEU A 221 4.98 2.16 6.51
C LEU A 221 4.77 0.66 6.29
N HIS A 222 4.29 -0.07 7.30
CA HIS A 222 4.33 -1.54 7.36
C HIS A 222 3.00 -2.21 7.70
N GLY A 223 1.89 -1.45 7.74
CA GLY A 223 0.54 -1.97 7.97
C GLY A 223 0.21 -3.14 7.03
N PRO A 224 -0.29 -4.28 7.52
CA PRO A 224 -0.53 -5.47 6.71
C PRO A 224 -1.76 -5.31 5.82
N VAL A 225 -2.02 -6.29 4.95
CA VAL A 225 -3.19 -6.31 4.03
C VAL A 225 -3.36 -5.01 3.23
N ASN A 226 -4.20 -4.06 3.67
CA ASN A 226 -4.43 -2.76 3.03
C ASN A 226 -3.92 -1.54 3.82
N GLY A 227 -3.30 -1.76 4.99
CA GLY A 227 -3.12 -0.70 6.00
C GLY A 227 -1.98 0.29 5.77
N SER A 228 -0.99 -0.05 4.93
CA SER A 228 0.15 0.83 4.65
C SER A 228 -0.02 1.66 3.37
N ILE A 229 0.76 2.73 3.27
CA ILE A 229 0.82 3.57 2.06
C ILE A 229 1.23 2.77 0.81
N PHE A 230 2.07 1.73 0.96
CA PHE A 230 2.55 0.89 -0.14
C PHE A 230 1.53 -0.15 -0.60
N LYS A 231 0.51 -0.40 0.23
CA LYS A 231 -0.68 -1.20 -0.14
C LYS A 231 -1.82 -0.34 -0.65
N TYR A 232 -1.81 0.97 -0.38
CA TYR A 232 -2.83 1.91 -0.86
C TYR A 232 -2.47 2.58 -2.19
N ILE A 233 -1.21 3.02 -2.37
CA ILE A 233 -0.71 3.61 -3.62
C ILE A 233 0.35 2.69 -4.20
N TYR A 234 0.11 2.19 -5.41
CA TYR A 234 1.01 1.28 -6.12
C TYR A 234 2.17 2.05 -6.77
N PRO A 235 3.27 1.40 -7.15
CA PRO A 235 4.41 2.07 -7.81
C PRO A 235 4.06 2.60 -9.22
N SER A 236 2.88 2.26 -9.76
CA SER A 236 2.29 2.89 -10.94
C SER A 236 1.60 4.23 -10.66
N GLY A 237 1.38 4.59 -9.39
CA GLY A 237 0.52 5.68 -8.94
C GLY A 237 -0.95 5.29 -8.79
N GLN A 238 -1.36 4.12 -9.29
CA GLN A 238 -2.71 3.61 -9.10
C GLN A 238 -3.04 3.47 -7.61
N CYS A 239 -4.23 3.91 -7.22
CA CYS A 239 -4.76 3.71 -5.88
C CYS A 239 -5.50 2.36 -5.80
N GLN A 240 -5.41 1.68 -4.67
CA GLN A 240 -6.17 0.47 -4.35
C GLN A 240 -7.68 0.64 -4.61
N GLU A 241 -8.21 1.84 -4.40
CA GLU A 241 -9.62 2.17 -4.60
C GLU A 241 -9.98 2.71 -5.99
N SER A 242 -9.04 2.78 -6.94
CA SER A 242 -9.28 3.36 -8.29
C SER A 242 -10.46 2.71 -9.03
N MET A 243 -10.74 1.43 -8.75
CA MET A 243 -11.85 0.69 -9.33
C MET A 243 -13.19 0.86 -8.60
N ARG A 244 -13.20 1.51 -7.43
CA ARG A 244 -14.39 1.69 -6.58
C ARG A 244 -15.18 2.93 -6.99
N ASP A 245 -14.67 4.09 -6.62
CA ASP A 245 -15.17 5.42 -6.98
C ASP A 245 -14.11 6.46 -6.58
N GLN A 246 -14.14 7.61 -7.25
CA GLN A 246 -13.13 8.64 -7.03
C GLN A 246 -13.33 9.41 -5.72
N GLY A 247 -14.49 9.28 -5.06
CA GLY A 247 -14.72 9.88 -3.75
C GLY A 247 -13.89 9.20 -2.67
N HIS A 248 -13.85 7.87 -2.68
CA HIS A 248 -13.06 7.07 -1.73
C HIS A 248 -11.55 7.13 -2.02
N VAL A 249 -11.16 7.13 -3.30
CA VAL A 249 -9.75 7.32 -3.73
C VAL A 249 -9.20 8.61 -3.13
N GLN A 250 -9.88 9.73 -3.36
CA GLN A 250 -9.44 11.03 -2.88
C GLN A 250 -9.49 11.11 -1.35
N LEU A 251 -10.49 10.48 -0.71
CA LEU A 251 -10.55 10.38 0.75
C LEU A 251 -9.27 9.73 1.31
N GLY A 252 -8.93 8.51 0.88
CA GLY A 252 -7.77 7.82 1.44
C GLY A 252 -6.45 8.52 1.13
N LEU A 253 -6.30 9.10 -0.07
CA LEU A 253 -5.15 9.96 -0.40
C LEU A 253 -5.04 11.13 0.59
N GLY A 254 -6.16 11.80 0.87
CA GLY A 254 -6.24 12.88 1.84
C GLY A 254 -5.85 12.47 3.26
N GLU A 255 -6.30 11.29 3.72
CA GLU A 255 -5.98 10.80 5.07
C GLU A 255 -4.51 10.37 5.21
N PHE A 256 -3.94 9.69 4.20
CA PHE A 256 -2.50 9.39 4.22
C PHE A 256 -1.65 10.66 4.13
N ALA A 257 -2.06 11.64 3.31
CA ALA A 257 -1.38 12.94 3.25
C ALA A 257 -1.52 13.72 4.56
N GLY A 258 -2.67 13.68 5.22
CA GLY A 258 -2.86 14.33 6.52
C GLY A 258 -2.08 13.65 7.65
N ALA A 259 -1.94 12.32 7.64
CA ALA A 259 -1.01 11.60 8.50
C ALA A 259 0.46 12.03 8.26
N ALA A 260 0.90 12.04 7.00
CA ALA A 260 2.23 12.49 6.61
C ALA A 260 2.48 13.96 7.01
N ARG A 261 1.46 14.80 6.93
CA ARG A 261 1.50 16.19 7.39
C ARG A 261 1.75 16.32 8.88
N ILE A 262 1.11 15.48 9.70
CA ILE A 262 1.33 15.48 11.14
C ILE A 262 2.76 15.02 11.44
N ALA A 263 3.18 13.92 10.82
CA ALA A 263 4.54 13.39 10.95
C ALA A 263 5.60 14.43 10.57
N TYR A 264 5.39 15.15 9.46
CA TYR A 264 6.30 16.19 8.97
C TYR A 264 6.42 17.36 9.96
N THR A 265 5.32 17.75 10.62
CA THR A 265 5.36 18.78 11.68
C THR A 265 6.26 18.36 12.85
N GLN A 266 6.38 17.06 13.09
CA GLN A 266 7.22 16.49 14.15
C GLN A 266 8.62 16.09 13.66
N GLY A 267 8.97 16.41 12.41
CA GLY A 267 10.31 16.17 11.84
C GLY A 267 10.48 14.82 11.14
N ILE A 268 9.41 14.05 10.92
CA ILE A 268 9.45 12.81 10.12
C ILE A 268 8.89 13.07 8.73
N ASP A 269 9.73 12.97 7.71
CA ASP A 269 9.34 13.22 6.33
C ASP A 269 8.77 11.95 5.66
N LEU A 270 7.45 11.78 5.80
CA LEU A 270 6.70 10.72 5.11
C LEU A 270 6.26 11.10 3.70
N PHE A 271 6.48 12.35 3.24
CA PHE A 271 6.14 12.75 1.88
C PHE A 271 7.21 12.27 0.89
N SER A 272 8.48 12.39 1.25
CA SER A 272 9.61 12.09 0.36
C SER A 272 9.90 10.59 0.18
N ILE A 273 9.22 9.71 0.91
CA ILE A 273 9.51 8.26 0.87
C ILE A 273 9.15 7.65 -0.49
N ALA A 274 9.93 6.62 -0.87
CA ALA A 274 9.74 5.83 -2.10
C ALA A 274 9.54 6.70 -3.36
N ASP A 275 10.43 7.67 -3.54
CA ASP A 275 10.40 8.64 -4.64
C ASP A 275 9.09 9.43 -4.70
N ASN A 276 8.66 9.95 -3.54
CA ASN A 276 7.44 10.75 -3.38
C ASN A 276 6.15 9.96 -3.70
N ARG A 277 5.94 8.80 -3.07
CA ARG A 277 4.78 7.92 -3.32
C ARG A 277 3.43 8.63 -3.23
N ILE A 278 3.26 9.55 -2.26
CA ILE A 278 2.04 10.35 -2.14
C ILE A 278 1.88 11.30 -3.35
N ALA A 279 2.96 11.95 -3.80
CA ALA A 279 2.91 12.83 -4.97
C ALA A 279 2.47 12.06 -6.22
N LEU A 280 3.03 10.86 -6.43
CA LEU A 280 2.69 10.00 -7.55
C LEU A 280 1.20 9.61 -7.56
N GLY A 281 0.64 9.23 -6.41
CA GLY A 281 -0.78 8.90 -6.29
C GLY A 281 -1.70 10.09 -6.56
N TYR A 282 -1.35 11.28 -6.05
CA TYR A 282 -2.10 12.51 -6.33
C TYR A 282 -2.04 12.91 -7.81
N GLU A 283 -0.86 12.86 -8.45
CA GLU A 283 -0.74 13.14 -9.89
C GLU A 283 -1.51 12.12 -10.74
N TYR A 284 -1.48 10.83 -10.38
CA TYR A 284 -2.24 9.79 -11.07
C TYR A 284 -3.75 10.04 -10.99
N THR A 285 -4.27 10.27 -9.78
CA THR A 285 -5.70 10.51 -9.56
C THR A 285 -6.15 11.81 -10.21
N ALA A 286 -5.37 12.89 -10.07
CA ALA A 286 -5.69 14.17 -10.68
C ALA A 286 -5.67 14.08 -12.21
N GLN A 287 -4.75 13.32 -12.83
CA GLN A 287 -4.78 13.06 -14.27
C GLN A 287 -6.12 12.48 -14.72
N PHE A 288 -6.60 11.44 -14.04
CA PHE A 288 -7.88 10.82 -14.36
C PHE A 288 -9.08 11.77 -14.17
N LEU A 289 -9.07 12.57 -13.10
CA LEU A 289 -10.10 13.58 -12.84
C LEU A 289 -10.07 14.76 -13.82
N MET A 290 -8.96 14.93 -14.57
CA MET A 290 -8.80 15.89 -15.67
C MET A 290 -8.98 15.23 -17.05
N ASP A 291 -9.81 14.19 -17.11
CA ASP A 291 -10.20 13.46 -18.31
C ASP A 291 -9.02 12.86 -19.10
N LYS A 292 -7.96 12.45 -18.39
CA LYS A 292 -6.92 11.56 -18.93
C LYS A 292 -7.20 10.12 -18.56
N THR A 293 -6.56 9.20 -19.27
CA THR A 293 -6.72 7.75 -19.09
C THR A 293 -5.38 7.13 -18.70
N PRO A 294 -4.90 7.33 -17.46
CA PRO A 294 -3.68 6.67 -17.00
C PRO A 294 -3.89 5.15 -16.98
N HIS A 295 -2.82 4.38 -17.21
CA HIS A 295 -2.92 2.92 -17.22
C HIS A 295 -3.24 2.38 -15.81
N CYS A 296 -4.19 1.45 -15.75
CA CYS A 296 -4.69 0.84 -14.52
C CYS A 296 -4.82 -0.67 -14.71
N TYR A 297 -4.48 -1.44 -13.67
CA TYR A 297 -4.73 -2.88 -13.62
C TYR A 297 -6.20 -3.18 -13.31
N GLY A 298 -7.08 -2.83 -14.25
CA GLY A 298 -8.53 -2.94 -14.15
C GLY A 298 -9.24 -1.65 -14.57
N PRO A 299 -10.57 -1.69 -14.79
CA PRO A 299 -11.32 -0.50 -15.17
C PRO A 299 -11.34 0.53 -14.04
N ILE A 300 -10.87 1.75 -14.32
CA ILE A 300 -11.01 2.89 -13.39
C ILE A 300 -12.49 3.27 -13.30
N SER A 301 -12.98 3.52 -12.08
CA SER A 301 -14.38 3.88 -11.86
C SER A 301 -14.67 5.34 -12.22
N GLU A 302 -15.67 5.58 -13.06
CA GLU A 302 -16.18 6.92 -13.41
C GLU A 302 -17.11 7.52 -12.33
N ARG A 303 -17.32 6.82 -11.20
CA ARG A 303 -18.22 7.30 -10.13
C ARG A 303 -17.55 8.36 -9.26
N ALA A 304 -18.35 9.32 -8.79
CA ALA A 304 -17.96 10.32 -7.78
C ALA A 304 -16.73 11.17 -8.13
N LYS A 305 -16.59 11.62 -9.39
CA LYS A 305 -15.47 12.43 -9.89
C LYS A 305 -15.41 13.88 -9.39
N ASN A 306 -16.25 14.27 -8.44
CA ASN A 306 -16.16 15.61 -7.86
C ASN A 306 -14.83 15.73 -7.09
N LEU A 307 -14.08 16.80 -7.36
CA LEU A 307 -12.84 17.08 -6.66
C LEU A 307 -13.09 17.40 -5.19
N ARG A 308 -12.31 16.78 -4.30
CA ARG A 308 -12.31 17.05 -2.87
C ARG A 308 -11.41 18.23 -2.51
N ASP A 309 -11.66 18.82 -1.33
CA ASP A 309 -10.89 19.93 -0.78
C ASP A 309 -9.67 19.49 0.05
N ASP A 310 -8.82 18.64 -0.53
CA ASP A 310 -7.65 18.03 0.11
C ASP A 310 -6.36 18.09 -0.75
N TYR A 311 -6.38 18.80 -1.88
CA TYR A 311 -5.21 18.94 -2.79
C TYR A 311 -4.26 20.08 -2.42
N GLU A 312 -4.75 21.18 -1.84
CA GLU A 312 -3.95 22.40 -1.70
C GLU A 312 -2.69 22.16 -0.86
N TYR A 313 -2.81 21.51 0.30
CA TYR A 313 -1.63 21.24 1.16
C TYR A 313 -0.59 20.38 0.43
N VAL A 314 -1.03 19.34 -0.27
CA VAL A 314 -0.13 18.43 -1.00
C VAL A 314 0.59 19.17 -2.12
N TYR A 315 -0.15 19.95 -2.92
CA TYR A 315 0.44 20.81 -3.95
C TYR A 315 1.47 21.79 -3.35
N ARG A 316 1.13 22.49 -2.26
CA ARG A 316 2.04 23.45 -1.62
C ARG A 316 3.27 22.80 -1.02
N HIS A 317 3.11 21.63 -0.38
CA HIS A 317 4.22 20.87 0.18
C HIS A 317 5.26 20.53 -0.89
N TYR A 318 4.84 19.85 -1.95
CA TYR A 318 5.76 19.39 -3.00
C TYR A 318 6.31 20.55 -3.85
N SER A 319 5.50 21.57 -4.13
CA SER A 319 6.00 22.77 -4.83
C SER A 319 7.09 23.50 -4.03
N ALA A 320 6.97 23.53 -2.69
CA ALA A 320 7.99 24.12 -1.83
C ALA A 320 9.30 23.32 -1.81
N GLN A 321 9.24 22.02 -2.14
CA GLN A 321 10.41 21.18 -2.38
C GLN A 321 10.93 21.27 -3.83
N GLY A 322 10.22 21.98 -4.71
CA GLY A 322 10.57 22.18 -6.11
C GLY A 322 10.06 21.12 -7.07
N LEU A 323 9.25 20.18 -6.59
CA LEU A 323 8.63 19.13 -7.40
C LEU A 323 7.48 19.70 -8.23
N GLU A 324 7.52 19.46 -9.55
CA GLU A 324 6.40 19.77 -10.43
C GLU A 324 5.21 18.85 -10.15
N MET A 325 4.02 19.43 -10.00
CA MET A 325 2.78 18.72 -9.71
C MET A 325 1.64 19.25 -10.59
N PRO A 326 1.73 19.12 -11.92
CA PRO A 326 0.86 19.85 -12.86
C PRO A 326 -0.62 19.51 -12.69
N TYR A 327 -0.98 18.23 -12.55
CA TYR A 327 -2.39 17.84 -12.46
C TYR A 327 -2.96 18.08 -11.07
N THR A 328 -2.17 17.82 -10.02
CA THR A 328 -2.52 18.15 -8.64
C THR A 328 -2.70 19.65 -8.46
N LYS A 329 -1.88 20.46 -9.13
CA LYS A 329 -2.07 21.92 -9.20
C LYS A 329 -3.40 22.28 -9.84
N MET A 330 -3.76 21.69 -10.98
CA MET A 330 -5.05 21.93 -11.63
C MET A 330 -6.21 21.58 -10.69
N ALA A 331 -6.14 20.42 -10.03
CA ALA A 331 -7.14 20.01 -9.04
C ALA A 331 -7.25 21.01 -7.88
N ALA A 332 -6.13 21.43 -7.29
CA ALA A 332 -6.10 22.42 -6.24
C ALA A 332 -6.68 23.78 -6.71
N ASP A 333 -6.32 24.22 -7.91
CA ASP A 333 -6.83 25.46 -8.51
C ASP A 333 -8.35 25.42 -8.72
N SER A 334 -8.91 24.28 -9.15
CA SER A 334 -10.35 24.11 -9.38
C SER A 334 -11.17 24.19 -8.09
N VAL A 335 -10.65 23.71 -6.96
CA VAL A 335 -11.38 23.68 -5.68
C VAL A 335 -11.17 24.96 -4.86
N ARG A 336 -10.04 25.66 -5.04
CA ARG A 336 -9.64 26.86 -4.27
C ARG A 336 -10.71 27.96 -4.15
N PRO A 337 -11.52 28.29 -5.19
CA PRO A 337 -12.54 29.34 -5.08
C PRO A 337 -13.65 29.04 -4.05
N ALA A 338 -13.94 27.76 -3.79
CA ALA A 338 -14.95 27.34 -2.82
C ALA A 338 -14.34 26.89 -1.48
N ALA A 339 -13.06 26.55 -1.47
CA ALA A 339 -12.32 26.07 -0.31
C ALA A 339 -12.11 27.13 0.78
N ASN A 340 -12.07 26.71 2.04
CA ASN A 340 -11.84 27.59 3.19
C ASN A 340 -10.62 27.15 4.04
N ARG A 341 -10.83 26.19 4.94
CA ARG A 341 -9.85 25.73 5.92
C ARG A 341 -8.62 25.07 5.28
N SER A 342 -8.81 24.32 4.19
CA SER A 342 -7.71 23.70 3.46
C SER A 342 -6.69 24.74 2.97
N ILE A 343 -7.16 25.87 2.44
CA ILE A 343 -6.33 26.98 1.93
C ILE A 343 -5.59 27.67 3.06
N LEU A 344 -6.31 28.03 4.13
CA LEU A 344 -5.70 28.71 5.28
C LEU A 344 -4.58 27.89 5.89
N THR A 345 -4.77 26.57 5.93
CA THR A 345 -3.83 25.67 6.59
C THR A 345 -2.81 25.05 5.63
N ALA A 346 -2.88 25.26 4.32
CA ALA A 346 -2.01 24.56 3.36
C ALA A 346 -0.53 24.97 3.42
N PHE A 347 -0.22 26.14 3.94
CA PHE A 347 1.10 26.76 3.81
C PHE A 347 1.95 26.55 5.05
N ARG A 348 3.22 26.22 4.83
CA ARG A 348 4.26 26.34 5.86
C ARG A 348 4.90 27.72 5.79
N VAL A 349 5.49 28.16 6.90
CA VAL A 349 6.35 29.35 6.88
C VAL A 349 7.47 29.17 5.82
N PRO A 350 7.71 30.15 4.94
CA PRO A 350 8.69 30.02 3.88
C PRO A 350 10.11 29.76 4.41
N SER A 351 10.83 28.86 3.74
CA SER A 351 12.25 28.62 3.96
C SER A 351 13.09 29.53 3.06
N GLU A 352 14.20 30.04 3.56
CA GLU A 352 15.18 30.81 2.76
C GLU A 352 16.06 29.91 1.88
N LYS A 353 15.92 28.58 2.00
CA LYS A 353 16.71 27.63 1.20
C LYS A 353 16.34 27.73 -0.29
N ALA A 354 17.37 27.75 -1.13
CA ALA A 354 17.19 27.68 -2.58
C ALA A 354 16.46 26.39 -2.97
N ILE A 355 15.40 26.52 -3.77
CA ILE A 355 14.58 25.40 -4.24
C ILE A 355 15.19 24.87 -5.53
N LYS A 356 15.56 23.58 -5.55
CA LYS A 356 15.97 22.88 -6.76
C LYS A 356 14.72 22.43 -7.51
N LYS A 357 14.60 22.78 -8.79
CA LYS A 357 13.51 22.30 -9.63
C LYS A 357 13.65 20.79 -9.88
N LEU A 358 12.58 20.04 -9.63
CA LEU A 358 12.46 18.60 -9.84
C LEU A 358 11.28 18.36 -10.80
N SER A 359 11.41 17.35 -11.67
CA SER A 359 10.35 16.96 -12.60
C SER A 359 9.19 16.29 -11.86
N ALA A 360 8.02 16.25 -12.49
CA ALA A 360 6.86 15.55 -11.94
C ALA A 360 7.16 14.07 -11.64
N PRO A 361 6.56 13.50 -10.59
CA PRO A 361 6.71 12.08 -10.28
C PRO A 361 6.19 11.24 -11.45
N VAL A 362 6.89 10.16 -11.75
CA VAL A 362 6.53 9.24 -12.85
C VAL A 362 6.36 7.81 -12.32
N PRO A 363 5.48 7.00 -12.93
CA PRO A 363 5.36 5.59 -12.61
C PRO A 363 6.70 4.85 -12.70
N GLY A 364 6.89 3.87 -11.81
CA GLY A 364 7.98 2.91 -11.92
C GLY A 364 7.95 2.18 -13.26
N LYS A 365 9.12 1.88 -13.83
CA LYS A 365 9.25 1.22 -15.15
C LYS A 365 9.49 -0.29 -15.05
N ILE A 366 9.72 -0.81 -13.84
CA ILE A 366 9.97 -2.22 -13.60
C ILE A 366 8.63 -2.96 -13.73
N ALA A 367 8.58 -3.98 -14.60
CA ALA A 367 7.39 -4.79 -14.87
C ALA A 367 6.10 -3.99 -15.19
N TYR A 368 6.23 -2.84 -15.87
CA TYR A 368 5.11 -1.94 -16.13
C TYR A 368 5.01 -1.47 -17.60
N PRO A 369 3.90 -1.76 -18.30
CA PRO A 369 2.83 -2.70 -17.93
C PRO A 369 3.29 -4.17 -18.06
N ALA A 370 2.57 -5.09 -17.43
CA ALA A 370 2.79 -6.53 -17.52
C ALA A 370 1.46 -7.28 -17.43
N GLY A 371 1.42 -8.51 -17.93
CA GLY A 371 0.23 -9.33 -18.07
C GLY A 371 -0.37 -9.28 -19.48
N ALA A 372 -1.59 -9.78 -19.60
CA ALA A 372 -2.36 -9.62 -20.83
C ALA A 372 -2.60 -8.13 -21.10
N MET A 373 -2.34 -7.73 -22.33
CA MET A 373 -2.47 -6.35 -22.79
C MET A 373 -3.85 -6.14 -23.43
N GLU A 374 -4.23 -4.89 -23.76
CA GLU A 374 -5.48 -4.61 -24.48
C GLU A 374 -5.56 -5.34 -25.83
N GLN A 375 -4.41 -5.58 -26.47
CA GLN A 375 -4.28 -6.37 -27.69
C GLN A 375 -3.17 -7.41 -27.48
N ALA A 376 -3.33 -8.59 -28.07
CA ALA A 376 -2.30 -9.62 -28.03
C ALA A 376 -0.95 -9.12 -28.57
N VAL A 377 0.12 -9.51 -27.88
CA VAL A 377 1.50 -9.19 -28.26
C VAL A 377 2.04 -10.26 -29.22
N ALA A 378 1.64 -11.51 -29.06
CA ALA A 378 2.06 -12.60 -29.94
C ALA A 378 1.57 -12.40 -31.38
N LYS A 379 2.44 -12.73 -32.34
CA LYS A 379 2.10 -12.73 -33.77
C LYS A 379 1.50 -14.08 -34.16
N VAL A 380 0.18 -14.15 -34.11
CA VAL A 380 -0.59 -15.34 -34.43
C VAL A 380 -0.36 -15.77 -35.90
N PRO A 381 0.03 -17.04 -36.17
CA PRO A 381 0.11 -17.58 -37.52
C PRO A 381 -1.27 -17.68 -38.19
N THR A 382 -1.33 -17.49 -39.51
CA THR A 382 -2.58 -17.60 -40.29
C THR A 382 -3.23 -18.99 -40.24
N VAL A 383 -2.47 -20.03 -39.90
CA VAL A 383 -2.94 -21.41 -39.77
C VAL A 383 -3.44 -21.76 -38.36
N ALA A 384 -3.46 -20.79 -37.44
CA ALA A 384 -3.96 -21.01 -36.08
C ALA A 384 -5.46 -21.35 -36.09
N VAL A 385 -5.86 -22.21 -35.15
CA VAL A 385 -7.27 -22.55 -34.92
C VAL A 385 -7.85 -21.52 -33.98
N HIS A 386 -8.85 -20.77 -34.42
CA HIS A 386 -9.56 -19.83 -33.56
C HIS A 386 -10.76 -20.52 -32.90
N VAL A 387 -10.94 -20.28 -31.61
CA VAL A 387 -11.99 -20.87 -30.77
C VAL A 387 -12.77 -19.74 -30.14
N SER A 388 -14.06 -19.67 -30.47
CA SER A 388 -15.01 -18.69 -29.95
C SER A 388 -15.57 -19.13 -28.60
N SER A 389 -16.10 -18.18 -27.82
CA SER A 389 -16.73 -18.51 -26.54
C SER A 389 -17.89 -19.51 -26.74
N GLY A 390 -17.84 -20.63 -26.01
CA GLY A 390 -18.80 -21.74 -26.12
C GLY A 390 -18.29 -22.92 -26.97
N GLU A 391 -17.23 -22.73 -27.75
CA GLU A 391 -16.54 -23.81 -28.45
C GLU A 391 -15.51 -24.49 -27.52
N SER A 392 -15.17 -25.75 -27.84
CA SER A 392 -14.27 -26.54 -26.99
C SER A 392 -12.80 -26.20 -27.26
N ILE A 393 -12.18 -25.48 -26.32
CA ILE A 393 -10.73 -25.24 -26.34
C ILE A 393 -9.96 -26.58 -26.26
N GLN A 394 -10.46 -27.55 -25.47
CA GLN A 394 -9.79 -28.85 -25.32
C GLN A 394 -9.69 -29.59 -26.67
N GLU A 395 -10.79 -29.66 -27.43
CA GLU A 395 -10.80 -30.35 -28.73
C GLU A 395 -9.85 -29.69 -29.73
N ALA A 396 -9.79 -28.35 -29.72
CA ALA A 396 -8.86 -27.59 -30.54
C ALA A 396 -7.40 -27.87 -30.15
N LEU A 397 -7.09 -27.93 -28.85
CA LEU A 397 -5.74 -28.26 -28.36
C LEU A 397 -5.33 -29.68 -28.76
N ASP A 398 -6.22 -30.66 -28.56
CA ASP A 398 -5.96 -32.06 -28.91
C ASP A 398 -5.72 -32.24 -30.42
N ALA A 399 -6.44 -31.49 -31.25
CA ALA A 399 -6.24 -31.47 -32.70
C ALA A 399 -4.92 -30.79 -33.08
N ALA A 400 -4.61 -29.63 -32.48
CA ALA A 400 -3.40 -28.85 -32.75
C ALA A 400 -2.12 -29.59 -32.33
N ALA A 401 -2.15 -30.35 -31.24
CA ALA A 401 -1.00 -31.10 -30.72
C ALA A 401 -0.35 -32.03 -31.76
N LYS A 402 -1.16 -32.61 -32.66
CA LYS A 402 -0.70 -33.51 -33.73
C LYS A 402 0.33 -32.88 -34.67
N ASN A 403 0.27 -31.55 -34.84
CA ASN A 403 1.10 -30.79 -35.77
C ASN A 403 1.84 -29.62 -35.10
N ARG A 404 1.91 -29.60 -33.77
CA ARG A 404 2.47 -28.49 -32.98
C ARG A 404 1.81 -27.13 -33.28
N GLY A 405 0.49 -27.14 -33.38
CA GLY A 405 -0.32 -26.01 -33.83
C GLY A 405 -0.62 -24.96 -32.75
N TRP A 406 -1.17 -23.83 -33.20
CA TRP A 406 -1.65 -22.75 -32.35
C TRP A 406 -3.17 -22.82 -32.21
N VAL A 407 -3.65 -22.60 -30.99
CA VAL A 407 -5.06 -22.39 -30.66
C VAL A 407 -5.21 -20.99 -30.10
N VAL A 408 -6.12 -20.21 -30.68
CA VAL A 408 -6.42 -18.84 -30.27
C VAL A 408 -7.82 -18.82 -29.68
N ALA A 409 -7.92 -18.62 -28.36
CA ALA A 409 -9.20 -18.32 -27.74
C ALA A 409 -9.54 -16.84 -28.03
N THR A 410 -10.59 -16.60 -28.81
CA THR A 410 -10.95 -15.22 -29.20
C THR A 410 -11.39 -14.40 -27.99
N ALA A 411 -11.46 -13.08 -28.13
CA ALA A 411 -12.01 -12.19 -27.13
C ALA A 411 -13.40 -12.67 -26.68
N GLY A 412 -13.62 -12.69 -25.37
CA GLY A 412 -14.80 -13.25 -24.73
C GLY A 412 -14.48 -14.10 -23.50
N VAL A 413 -15.54 -14.50 -22.80
CA VAL A 413 -15.44 -15.34 -21.60
C VAL A 413 -15.62 -16.79 -22.00
N HIS A 414 -14.57 -17.57 -21.84
CA HIS A 414 -14.52 -19.00 -22.09
C HIS A 414 -14.71 -19.75 -20.77
N THR A 415 -15.95 -20.10 -20.47
CA THR A 415 -16.27 -20.94 -19.31
C THR A 415 -15.85 -22.38 -19.58
N LEU A 416 -14.84 -22.86 -18.87
CA LEU A 416 -14.31 -24.21 -19.01
C LEU A 416 -15.23 -25.20 -18.28
N PRO A 417 -15.83 -26.18 -18.98
CA PRO A 417 -16.74 -27.16 -18.38
C PRO A 417 -16.00 -28.28 -17.62
N THR A 418 -14.67 -28.25 -17.62
CA THR A 418 -13.77 -29.11 -16.85
C THR A 418 -12.37 -28.49 -16.86
N THR A 419 -11.43 -29.06 -16.10
CA THR A 419 -10.01 -28.70 -16.18
C THR A 419 -9.49 -28.86 -17.61
N LEU A 420 -8.85 -27.81 -18.13
CA LEU A 420 -8.18 -27.81 -19.43
C LEU A 420 -6.84 -28.54 -19.32
N LYS A 421 -6.65 -29.57 -20.14
CA LYS A 421 -5.40 -30.35 -20.22
C LYS A 421 -4.57 -29.88 -21.39
N ILE A 422 -3.34 -29.45 -21.13
CA ILE A 422 -2.43 -28.93 -22.15
C ILE A 422 -1.53 -30.06 -22.67
N PRO A 423 -1.66 -30.46 -23.95
CA PRO A 423 -0.77 -31.44 -24.57
C PRO A 423 0.59 -30.82 -24.95
N SER A 424 1.59 -31.66 -25.20
CA SER A 424 2.89 -31.21 -25.71
C SER A 424 2.79 -30.53 -27.09
N GLY A 425 3.68 -29.58 -27.34
CA GLY A 425 3.87 -28.97 -28.66
C GLY A 425 2.87 -27.89 -29.05
N VAL A 426 1.96 -27.47 -28.16
CA VAL A 426 0.92 -26.48 -28.50
C VAL A 426 1.24 -25.08 -28.01
N THR A 427 0.69 -24.10 -28.71
CA THR A 427 0.55 -22.72 -28.20
C THR A 427 -0.93 -22.40 -27.99
N LEU A 428 -1.30 -22.03 -26.77
CA LEU A 428 -2.60 -21.45 -26.43
C LEU A 428 -2.44 -19.93 -26.30
N SER A 429 -3.00 -19.18 -27.23
CA SER A 429 -3.00 -17.71 -27.19
C SER A 429 -4.41 -17.18 -26.94
N GLY A 430 -4.51 -16.00 -26.35
CA GLY A 430 -5.71 -15.16 -26.46
C GLY A 430 -5.50 -13.96 -27.38
N GLU A 431 -6.45 -13.03 -27.31
CA GLU A 431 -6.45 -11.75 -28.02
C GLU A 431 -6.15 -10.57 -27.08
N GLY A 432 -5.79 -10.84 -25.82
CA GLY A 432 -5.50 -9.85 -24.79
C GLY A 432 -6.39 -9.98 -23.56
N LEU A 433 -6.64 -8.85 -22.88
CA LEU A 433 -7.44 -8.76 -21.64
C LEU A 433 -8.87 -9.26 -21.79
N GLU A 434 -9.43 -9.21 -23.00
CA GLU A 434 -10.80 -9.64 -23.28
C GLU A 434 -10.93 -11.16 -23.43
N THR A 435 -9.85 -11.90 -23.67
CA THR A 435 -9.88 -13.37 -23.63
C THR A 435 -9.75 -13.84 -22.18
N VAL A 436 -10.86 -14.27 -21.58
CA VAL A 436 -10.90 -14.71 -20.19
C VAL A 436 -11.26 -16.19 -20.10
N LEU A 437 -10.36 -17.01 -19.57
CA LEU A 437 -10.63 -18.39 -19.19
C LEU A 437 -11.17 -18.42 -17.75
N LEU A 438 -12.36 -18.97 -17.57
CA LEU A 438 -13.01 -19.15 -16.28
C LEU A 438 -13.35 -20.63 -16.09
N LEU A 439 -12.72 -21.31 -15.14
CA LEU A 439 -13.19 -22.65 -14.74
C LEU A 439 -14.58 -22.51 -14.10
N ASP A 440 -15.57 -23.25 -14.61
CA ASP A 440 -16.93 -23.20 -14.10
C ASP A 440 -16.95 -23.50 -12.59
N PRO A 441 -17.31 -22.50 -11.74
CA PRO A 441 -17.29 -22.66 -10.30
C PRO A 441 -18.24 -23.75 -9.78
N SER A 442 -19.26 -24.13 -10.55
CA SER A 442 -20.25 -25.12 -10.17
C SER A 442 -19.73 -26.56 -10.18
N LEU A 443 -18.60 -26.82 -10.87
CA LEU A 443 -18.04 -28.16 -11.03
C LEU A 443 -17.39 -28.70 -9.76
N GLY A 444 -17.01 -27.84 -8.81
CA GLY A 444 -16.25 -28.23 -7.62
C GLY A 444 -14.82 -28.71 -7.92
N VAL A 445 -14.32 -28.50 -9.15
CA VAL A 445 -12.95 -28.80 -9.55
C VAL A 445 -12.05 -27.60 -9.21
N ARG A 446 -10.83 -27.86 -8.76
CA ARG A 446 -9.90 -26.82 -8.28
C ARG A 446 -9.15 -26.13 -9.41
N ASP A 447 -8.52 -26.90 -10.30
CA ASP A 447 -7.47 -26.40 -11.20
C ASP A 447 -8.03 -26.09 -12.58
N ALA A 448 -7.80 -24.87 -13.07
CA ALA A 448 -8.28 -24.46 -14.39
C ALA A 448 -7.50 -25.14 -15.53
N VAL A 449 -6.17 -25.24 -15.39
CA VAL A 449 -5.25 -25.71 -16.42
C VAL A 449 -4.20 -26.66 -15.83
N VAL A 450 -4.02 -27.83 -16.44
CA VAL A 450 -3.03 -28.84 -16.03
C VAL A 450 -2.29 -29.40 -17.24
N ASN A 451 -1.15 -30.06 -17.01
CA ASN A 451 -0.46 -30.81 -18.05
C ASN A 451 -1.26 -32.06 -18.43
N ALA A 452 -1.41 -32.35 -19.72
CA ALA A 452 -2.10 -33.55 -20.18
C ALA A 452 -1.30 -34.82 -19.85
N GLU A 453 0.02 -34.75 -20.01
CA GLU A 453 0.95 -35.85 -19.77
C GLU A 453 2.05 -35.42 -18.76
N PRO A 454 2.58 -36.34 -17.93
CA PRO A 454 3.64 -36.03 -16.97
C PRO A 454 4.96 -35.51 -17.59
N ASP A 455 5.21 -35.81 -18.86
CA ASP A 455 6.39 -35.39 -19.64
C ASP A 455 6.08 -34.30 -20.66
N MET A 456 5.04 -33.49 -20.40
CA MET A 456 4.64 -32.36 -21.24
C MET A 456 5.84 -31.48 -21.63
N HIS A 457 5.95 -31.16 -22.92
CA HIS A 457 7.03 -30.32 -23.42
C HIS A 457 6.63 -29.39 -24.58
N ASP A 458 7.41 -28.34 -24.80
CA ASP A 458 7.23 -27.37 -25.89
C ASP A 458 5.85 -26.68 -25.87
N VAL A 459 5.50 -26.09 -24.73
CA VAL A 459 4.20 -25.45 -24.50
C VAL A 459 4.37 -23.94 -24.34
N THR A 460 3.46 -23.19 -24.97
CA THR A 460 3.32 -21.74 -24.74
C THR A 460 1.89 -21.38 -24.37
N ILE A 461 1.70 -20.59 -23.32
CA ILE A 461 0.42 -19.94 -23.00
C ILE A 461 0.64 -18.43 -22.97
N CYS A 462 -0.12 -17.67 -23.76
CA CYS A 462 0.07 -16.23 -23.87
C CYS A 462 -1.18 -15.39 -24.12
N ASP A 463 -1.06 -14.09 -23.83
CA ASP A 463 -2.01 -13.04 -24.23
C ASP A 463 -3.48 -13.29 -23.82
N LEU A 464 -3.69 -13.84 -22.62
CA LEU A 464 -5.01 -14.12 -22.07
C LEU A 464 -5.08 -13.93 -20.56
N VAL A 465 -6.29 -13.97 -20.02
CA VAL A 465 -6.56 -13.93 -18.58
C VAL A 465 -7.03 -15.31 -18.11
N ILE A 466 -6.48 -15.82 -17.02
CA ILE A 466 -7.06 -16.93 -16.25
C ILE A 466 -7.64 -16.37 -14.96
N GLU A 467 -8.97 -16.46 -14.82
CA GLU A 467 -9.72 -15.95 -13.68
C GLU A 467 -9.98 -17.06 -12.65
N GLY A 468 -9.35 -16.94 -11.48
CA GLY A 468 -9.51 -17.83 -10.32
C GLY A 468 -10.71 -17.52 -9.42
N GLY A 469 -11.34 -16.34 -9.59
CA GLY A 469 -12.51 -15.90 -8.84
C GLY A 469 -13.81 -16.52 -9.36
N THR A 470 -14.79 -16.77 -8.47
CA THR A 470 -16.07 -17.40 -8.84
C THR A 470 -16.95 -16.57 -9.78
N LYS A 471 -16.54 -15.32 -10.06
CA LYS A 471 -17.13 -14.41 -11.02
C LYS A 471 -16.01 -13.67 -11.73
N ILE A 472 -16.24 -13.27 -12.98
CA ILE A 472 -15.33 -12.38 -13.72
C ILE A 472 -15.51 -10.91 -13.33
N ASP A 473 -16.68 -10.56 -12.79
CA ASP A 473 -16.95 -9.22 -12.31
C ASP A 473 -16.05 -8.96 -11.11
N ARG A 474 -15.16 -7.97 -11.27
CA ARG A 474 -14.24 -7.54 -10.23
C ARG A 474 -14.97 -6.82 -9.09
N GLY A 475 -16.27 -6.58 -9.23
CA GLY A 475 -17.09 -5.88 -8.28
C GLY A 475 -16.77 -4.38 -8.29
N SER A 476 -17.60 -3.62 -7.59
CA SER A 476 -17.43 -2.17 -7.49
C SER A 476 -16.75 -1.72 -6.21
N ASP A 477 -16.34 -2.66 -5.35
CA ASP A 477 -15.48 -2.43 -4.19
C ASP A 477 -14.34 -3.45 -4.24
N PRO A 478 -13.08 -3.00 -4.43
CA PRO A 478 -11.91 -3.86 -4.56
C PRO A 478 -11.62 -4.69 -3.31
N ASN A 479 -12.20 -4.37 -2.15
CA ASN A 479 -12.07 -5.20 -0.96
C ASN A 479 -13.13 -6.31 -0.88
N SER A 480 -14.27 -6.16 -1.55
CA SER A 480 -15.41 -7.08 -1.45
C SER A 480 -15.23 -8.41 -2.20
N SER A 481 -14.40 -8.40 -3.25
CA SER A 481 -14.20 -9.49 -4.20
C SER A 481 -12.83 -10.17 -4.08
N ARG A 482 -12.05 -9.81 -3.06
CA ARG A 482 -10.68 -10.33 -2.85
C ARG A 482 -10.66 -11.84 -2.65
N SER A 483 -9.66 -12.51 -3.21
CA SER A 483 -9.59 -13.97 -3.21
C SER A 483 -9.61 -14.57 -1.81
N TYR A 484 -9.00 -13.92 -0.81
CA TYR A 484 -9.04 -14.40 0.57
C TYR A 484 -10.39 -14.28 1.29
N ARG A 485 -11.38 -13.62 0.70
CA ARG A 485 -12.76 -13.65 1.20
C ARG A 485 -13.56 -14.82 0.65
N SER A 486 -13.06 -15.46 -0.39
CA SER A 486 -13.66 -16.66 -0.96
C SER A 486 -13.24 -17.90 -0.18
N SER A 487 -14.19 -18.80 0.08
CA SER A 487 -13.92 -20.15 0.58
C SER A 487 -13.75 -21.17 -0.54
N ALA A 488 -13.97 -20.78 -1.81
CA ALA A 488 -13.78 -21.67 -2.95
C ALA A 488 -12.30 -22.08 -3.03
N ASN A 489 -12.01 -23.34 -3.36
CA ASN A 489 -10.64 -23.81 -3.58
C ASN A 489 -10.35 -23.81 -5.08
N ARG A 490 -9.55 -22.85 -5.56
CA ARG A 490 -9.36 -22.60 -6.99
C ARG A 490 -7.93 -22.23 -7.34
N GLY A 491 -7.31 -23.02 -8.21
CA GLY A 491 -5.99 -22.78 -8.79
C GLY A 491 -6.08 -22.50 -10.28
N ALA A 492 -5.08 -21.80 -10.84
CA ALA A 492 -5.03 -21.54 -12.27
C ALA A 492 -4.22 -22.59 -13.02
N ILE A 493 -2.88 -22.52 -13.01
CA ILE A 493 -2.01 -23.44 -13.76
C ILE A 493 -1.27 -24.38 -12.80
N MET A 494 -1.54 -25.69 -12.88
CA MET A 494 -0.82 -26.72 -12.13
C MET A 494 -0.13 -27.70 -13.08
N PHE A 495 1.15 -27.49 -13.33
CA PHE A 495 1.98 -28.37 -14.16
C PHE A 495 2.89 -29.22 -13.30
N LEU A 496 2.63 -30.53 -13.25
CA LEU A 496 3.27 -31.44 -12.31
C LEU A 496 3.91 -32.61 -13.04
N GLY A 497 5.24 -32.58 -13.13
CA GLY A 497 6.06 -33.74 -13.42
C GLY A 497 6.18 -34.65 -12.19
N GLN A 498 6.46 -35.92 -12.43
CA GLN A 498 6.73 -36.95 -11.40
C GLN A 498 8.22 -37.07 -11.07
N SER A 499 9.10 -36.42 -11.84
CA SER A 499 10.55 -36.41 -11.63
C SER A 499 11.18 -35.10 -12.13
N GLU A 500 12.37 -34.78 -11.63
CA GLU A 500 13.16 -33.62 -12.07
C GLU A 500 13.42 -33.65 -13.59
N GLY A 501 13.19 -32.54 -14.27
CA GLY A 501 13.45 -32.39 -15.70
C GLY A 501 12.54 -33.22 -16.62
N GLN A 502 11.44 -33.78 -16.09
CA GLN A 502 10.50 -34.58 -16.88
C GLN A 502 9.75 -33.71 -17.90
N MET A 503 9.29 -32.53 -17.49
CA MET A 503 8.69 -31.55 -18.39
C MET A 503 9.75 -30.59 -18.94
N LYS A 504 9.55 -30.06 -20.16
CA LYS A 504 10.58 -29.23 -20.83
C LYS A 504 9.99 -28.06 -21.61
N ASN A 505 10.69 -26.93 -21.64
CA ASN A 505 10.38 -25.80 -22.52
C ASN A 505 8.93 -25.29 -22.35
N ILE A 506 8.63 -24.78 -21.15
CA ILE A 506 7.33 -24.22 -20.79
C ILE A 506 7.44 -22.69 -20.81
N ASN A 507 6.58 -22.03 -21.58
CA ASN A 507 6.59 -20.58 -21.76
C ASN A 507 5.24 -19.97 -21.35
N LEU A 508 5.25 -19.06 -20.39
CA LEU A 508 4.11 -18.22 -20.01
C LEU A 508 4.46 -16.76 -20.36
N LEU A 509 3.71 -16.16 -21.29
CA LEU A 509 4.08 -14.86 -21.88
C LEU A 509 2.89 -13.89 -21.89
N ASN A 510 3.02 -12.66 -21.39
CA ASN A 510 1.92 -11.68 -21.40
C ASN A 510 0.61 -12.26 -20.82
N LEU A 511 0.75 -13.08 -19.78
CA LEU A 511 -0.36 -13.83 -19.17
C LEU A 511 -0.80 -13.11 -17.90
N THR A 512 -2.10 -12.91 -17.72
CA THR A 512 -2.66 -12.47 -16.43
C THR A 512 -3.29 -13.67 -15.71
N VAL A 513 -2.86 -13.94 -14.49
CA VAL A 513 -3.49 -14.93 -13.58
C VAL A 513 -3.92 -14.19 -12.33
N ARG A 514 -5.19 -14.31 -11.95
CA ARG A 514 -5.71 -13.54 -10.82
C ARG A 514 -6.75 -14.25 -9.99
N ASN A 515 -6.91 -13.77 -8.76
CA ASN A 515 -7.94 -14.17 -7.80
C ASN A 515 -7.97 -15.67 -7.45
N CYS A 516 -6.87 -16.41 -7.63
CA CYS A 516 -6.82 -17.81 -7.24
C CYS A 516 -6.71 -17.92 -5.72
N THR A 517 -7.59 -18.68 -5.09
CA THR A 517 -7.45 -18.96 -3.66
C THR A 517 -6.35 -19.97 -3.37
N TYR A 518 -6.05 -20.85 -4.32
CA TYR A 518 -4.86 -21.70 -4.31
C TYR A 518 -3.69 -21.00 -5.02
N ASN A 519 -2.66 -21.75 -5.43
CA ASN A 519 -1.57 -21.20 -6.25
C ASN A 519 -2.11 -20.58 -7.55
N GLY A 520 -1.55 -19.43 -7.94
CA GLY A 520 -1.76 -18.88 -9.28
C GLY A 520 -1.13 -19.80 -10.31
N VAL A 521 0.19 -19.94 -10.24
CA VAL A 521 0.95 -20.87 -11.09
C VAL A 521 1.83 -21.75 -10.22
N PHE A 522 1.71 -23.07 -10.40
CA PHE A 522 2.59 -24.06 -9.80
C PHE A 522 3.18 -24.95 -10.89
N ILE A 523 4.52 -24.95 -11.01
CA ILE A 523 5.26 -25.83 -11.91
C ILE A 523 6.26 -26.66 -11.09
N SER A 524 6.19 -27.97 -11.22
CA SER A 524 7.07 -28.92 -10.53
C SER A 524 7.75 -29.87 -11.52
N GLY A 525 9.08 -30.03 -11.41
CA GLY A 525 9.82 -31.03 -12.19
C GLY A 525 10.07 -30.66 -13.66
N ALA A 526 10.27 -29.36 -13.96
CA ALA A 526 10.44 -28.87 -15.33
C ALA A 526 11.86 -28.29 -15.60
N GLU A 527 12.37 -28.50 -16.81
CA GLU A 527 13.58 -27.83 -17.36
C GLU A 527 13.14 -26.74 -18.35
N LYS A 528 13.84 -25.59 -18.38
CA LYS A 528 13.56 -24.46 -19.30
C LYS A 528 12.16 -23.90 -19.11
N VAL A 529 11.94 -23.28 -17.96
CA VAL A 529 10.70 -22.58 -17.62
C VAL A 529 10.89 -21.09 -17.83
N LYS A 530 10.08 -20.49 -18.70
CA LYS A 530 10.07 -19.05 -18.97
C LYS A 530 8.74 -18.44 -18.54
N VAL A 531 8.80 -17.42 -17.68
CA VAL A 531 7.69 -16.53 -17.32
C VAL A 531 8.12 -15.11 -17.66
N ASP A 532 7.45 -14.46 -18.61
CA ASP A 532 7.90 -13.17 -19.14
C ASP A 532 6.72 -12.24 -19.39
N CYS A 533 6.84 -11.00 -18.92
CA CYS A 533 5.77 -10.00 -19.01
C CYS A 533 4.43 -10.49 -18.43
N CYS A 534 4.42 -11.31 -17.39
CA CYS A 534 3.19 -11.82 -16.77
C CYS A 534 2.70 -10.94 -15.62
N ASN A 535 1.42 -11.02 -15.29
CA ASN A 535 0.82 -10.40 -14.11
C ASN A 535 0.09 -11.45 -13.28
N PHE A 536 0.73 -11.92 -12.21
CA PHE A 536 0.13 -12.82 -11.24
C PHE A 536 -0.19 -12.02 -9.99
N ASP A 537 -1.46 -11.65 -9.85
CA ASP A 537 -1.93 -10.76 -8.80
C ASP A 537 -3.09 -11.40 -8.02
N GLU A 538 -3.06 -11.24 -6.70
CA GLU A 538 -4.15 -11.68 -5.82
C GLU A 538 -4.35 -13.21 -5.78
N ASN A 539 -3.26 -13.98 -5.89
CA ASN A 539 -3.28 -15.44 -5.80
C ASN A 539 -2.60 -15.98 -4.53
N GLY A 540 -2.98 -17.18 -4.07
CA GLY A 540 -2.35 -17.82 -2.90
C GLY A 540 -2.95 -17.35 -1.57
N SER A 541 -4.18 -17.80 -1.31
CA SER A 541 -4.91 -17.58 -0.05
C SER A 541 -4.71 -18.74 0.93
N GLY A 542 -5.33 -18.69 2.11
CA GLY A 542 -5.20 -19.68 3.18
C GLY A 542 -6.13 -20.90 3.06
N VAL A 543 -6.54 -21.30 1.85
CA VAL A 543 -7.37 -22.52 1.67
C VAL A 543 -6.55 -23.79 1.94
N VAL A 544 -7.23 -24.92 2.12
CA VAL A 544 -6.59 -26.23 2.40
C VAL A 544 -5.48 -26.52 1.35
N PRO A 545 -4.26 -26.93 1.78
CA PRO A 545 -3.89 -27.42 3.11
C PRO A 545 -3.54 -26.37 4.19
N GLY A 546 -3.64 -25.08 3.90
CA GLY A 546 -3.36 -24.01 4.87
C GLY A 546 -2.45 -22.93 4.31
N SER A 547 -2.30 -21.82 5.04
CA SER A 547 -1.55 -20.63 4.62
C SER A 547 -0.05 -20.90 4.44
N LYS A 548 0.63 -19.99 3.73
CA LYS A 548 2.07 -20.01 3.43
C LYS A 548 2.52 -21.12 2.48
N LEU A 549 1.58 -21.90 1.93
CA LEU A 549 1.85 -22.99 0.99
C LEU A 549 1.38 -22.69 -0.45
N GLN A 550 0.64 -21.59 -0.62
CA GLN A 550 0.12 -21.12 -1.89
C GLN A 550 0.65 -19.73 -2.18
N HIS A 551 1.04 -19.50 -3.44
CA HIS A 551 1.78 -18.32 -3.86
C HIS A 551 1.22 -17.79 -5.18
N ASN A 552 1.69 -16.61 -5.59
CA ASN A 552 1.48 -16.16 -6.98
C ASN A 552 2.19 -17.10 -7.96
N LEU A 553 3.47 -17.37 -7.71
CA LEU A 553 4.27 -18.33 -8.45
C LEU A 553 5.03 -19.30 -7.52
N LEU A 554 4.77 -20.59 -7.67
CA LEU A 554 5.51 -21.66 -7.01
C LEU A 554 6.25 -22.49 -8.06
N LEU A 555 7.57 -22.60 -7.92
CA LEU A 555 8.42 -23.47 -8.74
C LEU A 555 9.14 -24.45 -7.83
N THR A 556 8.99 -25.75 -8.09
CA THR A 556 9.72 -26.77 -7.33
C THR A 556 10.44 -27.76 -8.24
N HIS A 557 11.65 -28.17 -7.90
CA HIS A 557 12.40 -29.16 -8.71
C HIS A 557 12.57 -28.74 -10.18
N CYS A 558 12.65 -27.42 -10.42
CA CYS A 558 12.78 -26.84 -11.76
C CYS A 558 14.21 -26.39 -12.04
N SER A 559 14.62 -26.44 -13.31
CA SER A 559 15.94 -25.97 -13.75
C SER A 559 15.90 -25.10 -15.00
N GLU A 560 16.90 -24.24 -15.18
CA GLU A 560 16.96 -23.27 -16.28
C GLU A 560 15.71 -22.37 -16.30
N VAL A 561 15.46 -21.72 -15.17
CA VAL A 561 14.27 -20.89 -14.95
C VAL A 561 14.58 -19.43 -15.29
N SER A 562 13.67 -18.77 -16.01
CA SER A 562 13.70 -17.32 -16.26
C SER A 562 12.35 -16.71 -15.90
N VAL A 563 12.32 -15.84 -14.89
CA VAL A 563 11.16 -15.02 -14.52
C VAL A 563 11.53 -13.56 -14.74
N THR A 564 10.94 -12.93 -15.76
CA THR A 564 11.35 -11.60 -16.22
C THR A 564 10.19 -10.65 -16.46
N ASN A 565 10.41 -9.35 -16.22
CA ASN A 565 9.45 -8.28 -16.56
C ASN A 565 8.02 -8.51 -16.01
N SER A 566 7.88 -9.26 -14.92
CA SER A 566 6.59 -9.78 -14.45
C SER A 566 6.20 -9.21 -13.09
N ARG A 567 4.90 -9.20 -12.81
CA ARG A 567 4.32 -8.78 -11.53
C ARG A 567 3.86 -9.99 -10.74
N MET A 568 4.23 -10.03 -9.46
CA MET A 568 3.97 -11.13 -8.52
C MET A 568 3.42 -10.54 -7.23
N ASP A 569 2.21 -9.99 -7.33
CA ASP A 569 1.72 -9.03 -6.36
C ASP A 569 0.55 -9.57 -5.53
N THR A 570 0.44 -9.08 -4.31
CA THR A 570 -0.78 -9.25 -3.52
C THR A 570 -1.09 -10.72 -3.18
N SER A 571 -0.11 -11.58 -2.90
CA SER A 571 -0.41 -12.94 -2.43
C SER A 571 -1.00 -12.89 -1.02
N PRO A 572 -2.29 -13.24 -0.79
CA PRO A 572 -2.95 -12.92 0.47
C PRO A 572 -2.47 -13.69 1.69
N HIS A 573 -1.87 -14.86 1.49
CA HIS A 573 -1.37 -15.71 2.57
C HIS A 573 -0.01 -16.35 2.24
N GLY A 574 0.67 -15.90 1.18
CA GLY A 574 1.91 -16.49 0.71
C GLY A 574 2.88 -15.47 0.16
N SER A 575 3.88 -15.97 -0.55
CA SER A 575 4.92 -15.20 -1.22
C SER A 575 4.54 -14.83 -2.65
N GLY A 576 5.18 -13.79 -3.19
CA GLY A 576 5.09 -13.47 -4.61
C GLY A 576 5.71 -14.58 -5.46
N ILE A 577 6.93 -14.98 -5.13
CA ILE A 577 7.62 -16.11 -5.78
C ILE A 577 8.16 -17.04 -4.70
N ALA A 578 8.00 -18.34 -4.88
CA ALA A 578 8.66 -19.37 -4.08
C ALA A 578 9.41 -20.35 -4.99
N LEU A 579 10.69 -20.54 -4.68
CA LEU A 579 11.58 -21.50 -5.34
C LEU A 579 11.99 -22.56 -4.34
N THR A 580 11.78 -23.83 -4.66
CA THR A 580 12.18 -24.94 -3.80
C THR A 580 12.90 -26.00 -4.63
N LYS A 581 14.12 -26.38 -4.26
CA LYS A 581 14.91 -27.36 -5.03
C LYS A 581 15.11 -26.94 -6.50
N CYS A 582 15.24 -25.64 -6.75
CA CYS A 582 15.47 -25.11 -8.09
C CYS A 582 16.96 -24.97 -8.40
N LYS A 583 17.31 -25.02 -9.69
CA LYS A 583 18.69 -24.84 -10.16
C LYS A 583 18.76 -23.87 -11.35
N ASN A 584 19.73 -22.96 -11.35
CA ASN A 584 19.96 -22.03 -12.45
C ASN A 584 18.70 -21.20 -12.77
N ALA A 585 18.28 -20.39 -11.79
CA ALA A 585 17.08 -19.56 -11.90
C ALA A 585 17.43 -18.07 -11.90
N ASN A 586 16.94 -17.33 -12.89
CA ASN A 586 17.08 -15.89 -13.00
C ASN A 586 15.73 -15.19 -12.81
N ILE A 587 15.66 -14.33 -11.80
CA ILE A 587 14.48 -13.53 -11.45
C ILE A 587 14.90 -12.06 -11.62
N SER A 588 14.40 -11.41 -12.68
CA SER A 588 14.87 -10.07 -13.00
C SER A 588 13.83 -9.12 -13.58
N ALA A 589 13.96 -7.83 -13.24
CA ALA A 589 13.04 -6.77 -13.69
C ALA A 589 11.57 -7.02 -13.31
N CYS A 590 11.31 -7.69 -12.19
CA CYS A 590 9.96 -7.97 -11.68
C CYS A 590 9.52 -6.95 -10.61
N GLU A 591 8.22 -6.70 -10.53
CA GLU A 591 7.56 -6.12 -9.35
C GLU A 591 7.09 -7.28 -8.46
N ILE A 592 7.52 -7.30 -7.21
CA ILE A 592 7.21 -8.36 -6.25
C ILE A 592 6.73 -7.68 -4.96
N ALA A 593 5.46 -7.32 -4.94
CA ALA A 593 4.95 -6.37 -3.96
C ALA A 593 3.69 -6.84 -3.21
N ARG A 594 3.52 -6.32 -1.98
CA ARG A 594 2.28 -6.43 -1.19
C ARG A 594 1.86 -7.87 -0.83
N ASN A 595 2.80 -8.81 -0.79
CA ASN A 595 2.53 -10.20 -0.40
C ASN A 595 2.46 -10.34 1.12
N ALA A 596 1.59 -11.22 1.63
CA ALA A 596 1.39 -11.45 3.07
C ALA A 596 2.50 -12.28 3.73
N TYR A 597 3.43 -12.80 2.93
CA TYR A 597 4.63 -13.47 3.42
C TYR A 597 5.88 -12.78 2.84
N TYR A 598 6.79 -13.51 2.20
CA TYR A 598 7.98 -12.94 1.60
C TYR A 598 7.69 -12.39 0.20
N GLY A 599 8.51 -11.44 -0.28
CA GLY A 599 8.51 -11.14 -1.71
C GLY A 599 8.96 -12.38 -2.50
N LEU A 600 10.18 -12.83 -2.23
CA LEU A 600 10.80 -14.01 -2.82
C LEU A 600 11.29 -14.97 -1.73
N LEU A 601 10.84 -16.22 -1.77
CA LEU A 601 11.28 -17.32 -0.90
C LEU A 601 12.16 -18.30 -1.70
N ILE A 602 13.38 -18.55 -1.21
CA ILE A 602 14.34 -19.46 -1.83
C ILE A 602 14.70 -20.55 -0.82
N THR A 603 14.41 -21.79 -1.17
CA THR A 603 14.56 -22.96 -0.30
C THR A 603 15.39 -24.02 -1.00
N GLU A 604 16.49 -24.45 -0.38
CA GLU A 604 17.38 -25.53 -0.86
C GLU A 604 17.66 -25.49 -2.37
N SER A 605 17.98 -24.30 -2.89
CA SER A 605 18.14 -24.05 -4.33
C SER A 605 19.55 -23.60 -4.66
N SER A 606 19.98 -23.79 -5.91
CA SER A 606 21.36 -23.50 -6.33
C SER A 606 21.44 -22.64 -7.61
N GLU A 607 22.48 -21.82 -7.73
CA GLU A 607 22.70 -20.95 -8.90
C GLU A 607 21.51 -20.01 -9.13
N ILE A 608 21.14 -19.23 -8.11
CA ILE A 608 19.98 -18.33 -8.15
C ILE A 608 20.44 -16.90 -8.32
N VAL A 609 19.87 -16.19 -9.30
CA VAL A 609 20.15 -14.78 -9.56
C VAL A 609 18.86 -13.98 -9.37
N VAL A 610 18.91 -13.00 -8.49
CA VAL A 610 17.82 -12.06 -8.21
C VAL A 610 18.33 -10.66 -8.51
N SER A 611 17.90 -10.06 -9.62
CA SER A 611 18.47 -8.77 -10.04
C SER A 611 17.52 -7.77 -10.71
N GLY A 612 17.70 -6.48 -10.41
CA GLY A 612 16.92 -5.43 -11.06
C GLY A 612 15.42 -5.40 -10.70
N ASN A 613 15.03 -6.05 -9.60
CA ASN A 613 13.62 -6.13 -9.18
C ASN A 613 13.22 -4.96 -8.27
N LEU A 614 11.92 -4.67 -8.24
CA LEU A 614 11.27 -3.89 -7.19
C LEU A 614 10.60 -4.85 -6.21
N ILE A 615 11.02 -4.84 -4.95
CA ILE A 615 10.49 -5.72 -3.89
C ILE A 615 10.02 -4.87 -2.72
N GLU A 616 8.71 -4.69 -2.57
CA GLU A 616 8.15 -3.71 -1.63
C GLU A 616 6.88 -4.13 -0.88
N GLY A 617 6.70 -3.60 0.33
CA GLY A 617 5.42 -3.70 1.05
C GLY A 617 4.99 -5.12 1.41
N ASN A 618 5.91 -6.09 1.43
CA ASN A 618 5.62 -7.46 1.84
C ASN A 618 5.55 -7.54 3.39
N ASP A 619 4.68 -8.41 3.92
CA ASP A 619 4.43 -8.51 5.37
C ASP A 619 5.54 -9.27 6.12
N ARG A 620 6.54 -9.80 5.40
CA ARG A 620 7.81 -10.32 5.92
C ARG A 620 9.00 -9.69 5.19
N SER A 621 10.12 -10.38 5.11
CA SER A 621 11.33 -9.92 4.43
C SER A 621 11.13 -9.86 2.91
N GLY A 622 11.84 -8.96 2.24
CA GLY A 622 11.78 -8.83 0.78
C GLY A 622 12.25 -10.11 0.09
N VAL A 623 13.49 -10.53 0.38
CA VAL A 623 14.06 -11.81 -0.06
C VAL A 623 14.39 -12.66 1.15
N MET A 624 13.92 -13.91 1.16
CA MET A 624 14.26 -14.94 2.15
C MET A 624 15.01 -16.09 1.47
N VAL A 625 16.20 -16.41 1.99
CA VAL A 625 16.93 -17.63 1.65
C VAL A 625 16.92 -18.54 2.89
N GLU A 626 15.92 -19.41 2.95
CA GLU A 626 15.69 -20.23 4.14
C GLU A 626 16.54 -21.51 4.16
N PHE A 627 16.75 -22.01 5.39
CA PHE A 627 17.34 -23.30 5.65
C PHE A 627 16.31 -24.23 6.27
N LEU A 628 16.16 -25.43 5.71
CA LEU A 628 15.33 -26.50 6.27
C LEU A 628 16.19 -27.71 6.63
N TYR A 629 16.89 -28.26 5.64
CA TYR A 629 17.79 -29.41 5.84
C TYR A 629 19.11 -29.23 5.10
N ASN A 630 19.06 -28.86 3.81
CA ASN A 630 20.22 -28.47 3.02
C ASN A 630 20.31 -26.95 2.87
N SER A 631 21.53 -26.47 2.65
CA SER A 631 21.79 -25.07 2.31
C SER A 631 21.34 -24.75 0.89
N SER A 632 20.88 -23.52 0.66
CA SER A 632 20.90 -22.94 -0.69
C SER A 632 22.32 -22.53 -1.05
N GLU A 633 22.72 -22.66 -2.31
CA GLU A 633 24.11 -22.46 -2.76
C GLU A 633 24.19 -21.46 -3.93
N ASN A 634 25.22 -20.61 -3.94
CA ASN A 634 25.49 -19.66 -5.04
C ASN A 634 24.27 -18.77 -5.36
N VAL A 635 23.75 -18.10 -4.34
CA VAL A 635 22.63 -17.14 -4.47
C VAL A 635 23.17 -15.72 -4.63
N GLY A 636 22.94 -15.10 -5.78
CA GLY A 636 23.28 -13.70 -6.05
C GLY A 636 22.06 -12.79 -5.98
N VAL A 637 22.08 -11.80 -5.10
CA VAL A 637 21.04 -10.76 -4.98
C VAL A 637 21.68 -9.42 -5.31
N SER A 638 21.37 -8.81 -6.46
CA SER A 638 22.05 -7.58 -6.86
C SER A 638 21.23 -6.57 -7.65
N ASN A 639 21.52 -5.28 -7.49
CA ASN A 639 20.88 -4.20 -8.23
C ASN A 639 19.35 -4.15 -8.07
N ASN A 640 18.81 -4.63 -6.95
CA ASN A 640 17.38 -4.56 -6.64
C ASN A 640 17.06 -3.30 -5.84
N LEU A 641 15.83 -2.79 -5.98
CA LEU A 641 15.23 -1.87 -5.03
C LEU A 641 14.37 -2.69 -4.06
N ILE A 642 14.80 -2.79 -2.81
CA ILE A 642 14.14 -3.61 -1.78
C ILE A 642 13.81 -2.69 -0.61
N HIS A 643 12.54 -2.32 -0.45
CA HIS A 643 12.17 -1.28 0.52
C HIS A 643 10.81 -1.50 1.16
N TYR A 644 10.65 -0.98 2.38
CA TYR A 644 9.39 -0.97 3.13
C TYR A 644 8.70 -2.34 3.26
N ASN A 645 9.48 -3.41 3.30
CA ASN A 645 9.02 -4.73 3.72
C ASN A 645 9.00 -4.78 5.25
N ASN A 646 8.09 -5.54 5.87
CA ASN A 646 7.95 -5.56 7.34
C ASN A 646 9.09 -6.35 8.03
N GLY A 647 9.82 -7.17 7.28
CA GLY A 647 11.04 -7.87 7.71
C GLY A 647 12.33 -7.17 7.24
N PHE A 648 13.38 -7.93 7.00
CA PHE A 648 14.60 -7.42 6.38
C PHE A 648 14.41 -7.23 4.87
N GLY A 649 15.28 -6.44 4.24
CA GLY A 649 15.36 -6.45 2.78
C GLY A 649 15.85 -7.80 2.26
N LEU A 650 16.94 -8.31 2.85
CA LEU A 650 17.45 -9.66 2.60
C LEU A 650 17.63 -10.40 3.92
N GLU A 651 17.06 -11.58 4.02
CA GLU A 651 17.21 -12.49 5.16
C GLU A 651 17.68 -13.86 4.67
N SER A 652 18.67 -14.45 5.36
CA SER A 652 19.25 -15.73 4.99
C SER A 652 19.80 -16.49 6.19
N TYR A 653 19.61 -17.81 6.16
CA TYR A 653 20.15 -18.75 7.14
C TYR A 653 20.87 -19.90 6.42
N ALA A 654 22.09 -20.20 6.86
CA ALA A 654 22.96 -21.26 6.36
C ALA A 654 23.09 -21.36 4.83
N ALA A 655 23.02 -20.24 4.08
CA ALA A 655 23.28 -20.24 2.65
C ALA A 655 24.79 -20.24 2.35
N HIS A 656 25.23 -21.05 1.39
CA HIS A 656 26.63 -21.07 0.95
C HIS A 656 26.83 -20.15 -0.25
N ASN A 657 27.91 -19.37 -0.24
CA ASN A 657 28.27 -18.43 -1.31
C ASN A 657 27.17 -17.44 -1.68
N LEU A 658 26.36 -17.02 -0.71
CA LEU A 658 25.41 -15.93 -0.92
C LEU A 658 26.17 -14.61 -1.15
N LYS A 659 25.79 -13.86 -2.18
CA LYS A 659 26.37 -12.55 -2.51
C LYS A 659 25.26 -11.51 -2.64
N SER A 660 25.33 -10.46 -1.82
CA SER A 660 24.48 -9.27 -1.92
C SER A 660 25.33 -8.10 -2.43
N ALA A 661 24.91 -7.43 -3.52
CA ALA A 661 25.70 -6.34 -4.10
C ALA A 661 24.82 -5.27 -4.78
N ASN A 662 25.12 -4.00 -4.54
CA ASN A 662 24.44 -2.86 -5.20
C ASN A 662 22.92 -2.84 -5.06
N ASN A 663 22.36 -3.50 -4.05
CA ASN A 663 20.94 -3.37 -3.72
C ASN A 663 20.71 -2.02 -3.03
N ILE A 664 19.57 -1.39 -3.32
CA ILE A 664 19.10 -0.21 -2.60
C ILE A 664 18.10 -0.70 -1.56
N TYR A 665 18.49 -0.60 -0.29
CA TYR A 665 17.61 -0.87 0.84
C TYR A 665 17.09 0.42 1.46
N ALA A 666 15.80 0.48 1.74
CA ALA A 666 15.21 1.59 2.49
C ALA A 666 14.04 1.12 3.35
N GLY A 667 14.05 1.48 4.63
CA GLY A 667 12.88 1.31 5.51
C GLY A 667 12.35 -0.12 5.63
N ASN A 668 13.16 -1.16 5.43
CA ASN A 668 12.70 -2.53 5.71
C ASN A 668 12.77 -2.80 7.21
N GLY A 669 11.63 -3.20 7.78
CA GLY A 669 11.49 -3.52 9.19
C GLY A 669 11.75 -2.31 10.09
N LYS A 670 11.93 -2.59 11.38
CA LYS A 670 12.17 -1.55 12.41
C LYS A 670 13.65 -1.40 12.78
N LEU A 671 14.48 -2.33 12.33
CA LEU A 671 15.90 -2.37 12.67
C LEU A 671 16.71 -1.51 11.71
N LYS A 672 17.86 -1.03 12.18
CA LYS A 672 18.78 -0.27 11.34
C LYS A 672 19.40 -1.17 10.27
N GLU A 673 19.70 -2.42 10.65
CA GLU A 673 20.17 -3.47 9.76
C GLU A 673 19.07 -3.82 8.74
N GLN A 674 19.40 -3.70 7.46
CA GLN A 674 18.49 -4.03 6.36
C GLN A 674 18.71 -5.44 5.82
N GLU A 675 19.80 -6.08 6.23
CA GLU A 675 20.17 -7.43 5.84
C GLU A 675 20.43 -8.27 7.09
N ARG A 676 20.01 -9.53 7.06
CA ARG A 676 20.35 -10.55 8.04
C ARG A 676 20.82 -11.80 7.32
N VAL A 677 22.13 -11.95 7.17
CA VAL A 677 22.74 -13.14 6.57
C VAL A 677 23.50 -13.89 7.67
N SER A 678 23.06 -15.11 7.96
CA SER A 678 23.60 -15.94 9.03
C SER A 678 24.10 -17.28 8.50
N GLU A 679 25.23 -17.76 9.02
CA GLU A 679 25.73 -19.12 8.77
C GLU A 679 24.99 -20.17 9.63
N GLU A 680 24.14 -19.73 10.57
CA GLU A 680 23.40 -20.61 11.45
C GLU A 680 22.38 -21.47 10.70
N LYS A 681 22.37 -22.77 11.00
CA LYS A 681 21.33 -23.72 10.60
C LYS A 681 20.07 -23.49 11.41
N PHE A 682 19.34 -22.44 11.06
CA PHE A 682 18.13 -22.01 11.74
C PHE A 682 16.89 -22.26 10.88
N ILE A 683 15.94 -23.01 11.43
CA ILE A 683 14.64 -23.27 10.80
C ILE A 683 13.65 -22.22 11.31
N ILE A 684 13.08 -21.45 10.40
CA ILE A 684 12.09 -20.43 10.71
C ILE A 684 10.75 -21.11 11.02
N MET A 685 10.21 -20.87 12.21
CA MET A 685 8.95 -21.49 12.64
C MET A 685 7.72 -20.63 12.34
N GLN A 686 7.85 -19.29 12.20
CA GLN A 686 6.71 -18.39 11.94
C GLN A 686 7.04 -17.16 11.11
#